data_AF-A0ABD0NZU9-F1
#
_entry.id   AF-A0ABD0NZU9-F1
#
_cell.length_a   1.000
_cell.length_b   1.000
_cell.length_c   1.000
_cell.angle_alpha   90.00
_cell.angle_beta   90.00
_cell.angle_gamma   90.00
#
_symmetry.space_group_name_H-M   'P 1'
#
loop_
_entity.id
_entity.type
_entity.pdbx_description
1 polymer ?
#
loop_
_entity_poly.entity_id
_entity_poly.type
_entity_poly.pdbx_seq_one_letter_code
_entity_poly.pdbx_strand_id
1 'polypeptide(L)'
;MEDLQDFGSSSASAKTIAAELKDDFYSKLVDDYLGAHYGELLELDEKPWKIRMLVQIGLMREEQDVSWVDLIQWLQKIVPMFQSADFRSLIERNTTTALSLTGDARENFLESDVNFEFVGPICDSIGIGRRDLLEMSDFSDRAKLTALTNGLILELTNFISREKLDPVVLVSWIRNFEPLFCSDGKIQRAYRFLRSSLKNFRIQYRNNQRSRKRSRGLLDEFLQSPFDLAPEADADDIEYRRVAVVKAHLRKKRRISRHKPTSAFKEEDEPFRISQTDVTVKTHREPKQMPHVVSVKREQASQSHQTQIQPLEDVERDAKTDTGDNVTLLDISVLSWQKIADIYGGKNEAAKVVSMDLLQNHFLAMLKEDTNLRTLDDKVKGSTHPLVPPLNFLRYMCQFLFELIDVIEQQMMTFEKDIINTTGEKLGRHKHPRFQSFLNFDESGVTRYIHMASEMLCPSEETNPNYRRHWLAFCLERKNPSRLPVYRSNRIINYFEAAAGLIHHHEDVALFVTDLQLLNDNSNILLESVNADANDEALQALVCVVAVVYLKVLGPFWQLLKSDGEYPLFSRYILCLYEKLLEWSQDASCLLQPEAFVNVFLQVPMQEGTFEGVFRFCRDNAENQFGTLIKACLQRMMKALAAVLEDNLKDFLPGGEHCKDLPSDIAVQMANCTFSQLMGEYPFGHAYPYEKSRPDKTLGRTEGSIGENAEKEPASQEATDELTSAAVILSPSKASQKRFSIFDGANLNAAKKMKVSRLKQKAQDHIYRKMIVGAVSKFGGPCKSKQDVERLLTRLEGSSHAHIREVIRCELNYQKSILGSRDKKLNHIGFSLNDMVTTLKDVLPNERVIVTSPSENVLEETPTETSSPDPQSTAA
;
A
#
# COMPACT_ATOMS: atom_id res chain seq x y z
N MET A 1 58.78 0.77 53.40
CA MET A 1 58.55 -0.22 54.47
C MET A 1 57.13 -0.04 54.98
N GLU A 2 56.11 -0.19 54.12
CA GLU A 2 55.70 -1.41 53.37
C GLU A 2 54.93 -2.38 54.29
N ASP A 3 53.70 -2.81 53.96
CA ASP A 3 52.88 -2.47 52.78
C ASP A 3 51.36 -2.52 53.08
N LEU A 4 50.56 -2.00 52.14
CA LEU A 4 49.10 -2.19 52.15
C LEU A 4 48.74 -3.62 51.71
N GLN A 5 47.60 -4.12 52.17
CA GLN A 5 46.84 -5.16 51.48
C GLN A 5 45.33 -4.88 51.53
N ASP A 6 44.67 -5.06 50.39
CA ASP A 6 43.28 -4.67 50.17
C ASP A 6 42.26 -5.60 50.84
N PHE A 7 41.25 -5.00 51.48
CA PHE A 7 39.96 -5.66 51.74
C PHE A 7 39.04 -5.50 50.52
N GLY A 8 39.32 -6.25 49.45
CA GLY A 8 38.64 -6.14 48.15
C GLY A 8 38.32 -7.47 47.49
N SER A 9 37.36 -8.24 48.01
CA SER A 9 36.78 -9.39 47.29
C SER A 9 35.40 -9.80 47.82
N SER A 10 34.39 -9.76 46.95
CA SER A 10 33.35 -10.81 46.81
C SER A 10 32.32 -10.40 45.74
N SER A 11 32.70 -10.59 44.47
CA SER A 11 31.74 -10.78 43.38
C SER A 11 32.25 -11.95 42.56
N ALA A 12 31.76 -13.16 42.88
CA ALA A 12 32.18 -14.37 42.20
C ALA A 12 31.89 -14.24 40.70
N SER A 13 32.92 -14.46 39.86
CA SER A 13 32.74 -14.40 38.42
C SER A 13 31.91 -15.60 37.96
N ALA A 14 31.13 -15.46 36.88
CA ALA A 14 30.38 -16.60 36.32
C ALA A 14 31.29 -17.80 35.98
N LYS A 15 32.57 -17.55 35.63
CA LYS A 15 33.60 -18.59 35.42
C LYS A 15 33.96 -19.36 36.70
N THR A 16 33.90 -18.70 37.86
CA THR A 16 34.10 -19.34 39.17
C THR A 16 32.94 -20.27 39.48
N ILE A 17 31.71 -19.81 39.25
CA ILE A 17 30.48 -20.60 39.48
C ILE A 17 30.40 -21.80 38.52
N ALA A 18 30.77 -21.61 37.25
CA ALA A 18 30.88 -22.69 36.28
C ALA A 18 31.96 -23.73 36.63
N ALA A 19 33.00 -23.36 37.39
CA ALA A 19 34.00 -24.33 37.86
C ALA A 19 33.52 -25.14 39.08
N GLU A 20 32.79 -24.51 40.00
CA GLU A 20 32.18 -25.17 41.18
C GLU A 20 31.08 -26.18 40.81
N LEU A 21 30.47 -26.06 39.62
CA LEU A 21 29.39 -26.92 39.13
C LEU A 21 29.86 -28.08 38.22
N LYS A 22 31.17 -28.17 37.94
CA LYS A 22 31.78 -29.24 37.12
C LYS A 22 32.30 -30.37 37.99
N ASP A 23 31.35 -31.06 38.62
CA ASP A 23 31.60 -32.28 39.38
C ASP A 23 31.52 -33.54 38.48
N ASP A 24 31.70 -34.72 39.09
CA ASP A 24 31.60 -36.01 38.41
C ASP A 24 30.20 -36.23 37.81
N PHE A 25 29.16 -35.61 38.37
CA PHE A 25 27.79 -35.70 37.85
C PHE A 25 27.61 -34.84 36.58
N TYR A 26 28.18 -33.63 36.51
CA TYR A 26 28.24 -32.86 35.26
C TYR A 26 28.98 -33.63 34.16
N SER A 27 30.03 -34.36 34.50
CA SER A 27 30.76 -35.21 33.54
C SER A 27 29.86 -36.33 33.00
N LYS A 28 29.20 -37.09 33.88
CA LYS A 28 28.17 -38.08 33.49
C LYS A 28 27.04 -37.47 32.65
N LEU A 29 26.61 -36.25 32.93
CA LEU A 29 25.55 -35.54 32.22
C LEU A 29 25.92 -35.23 30.76
N VAL A 30 27.17 -34.83 30.52
CA VAL A 30 27.70 -34.62 29.17
C VAL A 30 27.83 -35.95 28.42
N ASP A 31 28.32 -37.00 29.08
CA ASP A 31 28.49 -38.33 28.47
C ASP A 31 27.14 -39.02 28.15
N ASP A 32 26.11 -38.85 28.98
CA ASP A 32 24.75 -39.34 28.71
C ASP A 32 24.11 -38.58 27.54
N TYR A 33 24.19 -37.24 27.52
CA TYR A 33 23.63 -36.42 26.44
C TYR A 33 24.28 -36.65 25.07
N LEU A 34 25.60 -36.86 25.04
CA LEU A 34 26.36 -37.13 23.80
C LEU A 34 26.37 -38.62 23.40
N GLY A 35 25.97 -39.51 24.31
CA GLY A 35 25.96 -40.95 24.11
C GLY A 35 24.69 -41.48 23.44
N ALA A 36 24.53 -42.81 23.46
CA ALA A 36 23.29 -43.49 23.09
C ALA A 36 22.35 -43.72 24.30
N HIS A 37 22.74 -43.21 25.46
CA HIS A 37 22.06 -43.40 26.74
C HIS A 37 21.00 -42.31 26.94
N TYR A 38 19.82 -42.70 27.42
CA TYR A 38 18.69 -41.78 27.61
C TYR A 38 18.39 -41.66 29.11
N GLY A 39 19.35 -41.14 29.88
CA GLY A 39 19.29 -41.00 31.34
C GLY A 39 19.81 -42.23 32.11
N GLU A 40 20.29 -43.26 31.42
CA GLU A 40 20.74 -44.53 32.04
C GLU A 40 21.97 -44.33 32.94
N LEU A 41 22.84 -43.36 32.62
CA LEU A 41 24.06 -43.07 33.40
C LEU A 41 23.79 -42.17 34.62
N LEU A 42 22.59 -41.61 34.74
CA LEU A 42 22.24 -40.55 35.69
C LEU A 42 21.54 -41.04 36.97
N GLU A 43 21.18 -42.32 37.04
CA GLU A 43 20.64 -42.98 38.25
C GLU A 43 19.42 -42.22 38.86
N LEU A 44 18.53 -41.72 38.00
CA LEU A 44 17.49 -40.73 38.34
C LEU A 44 16.22 -41.30 39.01
N ASP A 45 16.24 -42.59 39.34
CA ASP A 45 15.08 -43.28 39.89
C ASP A 45 14.76 -42.83 41.34
N GLU A 46 13.46 -42.61 41.58
CA GLU A 46 12.80 -42.39 42.87
C GLU A 46 13.19 -41.15 43.72
N LYS A 47 14.21 -40.36 43.38
CA LYS A 47 14.57 -39.13 44.12
C LYS A 47 14.00 -37.84 43.51
N PRO A 48 13.59 -36.85 44.33
CA PRO A 48 13.26 -35.53 43.83
C PRO A 48 14.49 -34.87 43.19
N TRP A 49 14.33 -34.37 41.97
CA TRP A 49 15.41 -33.70 41.26
C TRP A 49 15.90 -32.47 42.03
N LYS A 50 17.22 -32.30 42.11
CA LYS A 50 17.84 -31.13 42.74
C LYS A 50 18.00 -30.00 41.74
N ILE A 51 17.88 -28.76 42.22
CA ILE A 51 18.07 -27.56 41.39
C ILE A 51 19.49 -27.53 40.78
N ARG A 52 20.51 -28.08 41.47
CA ARG A 52 21.87 -28.32 40.92
C ARG A 52 21.85 -28.94 39.52
N MET A 53 21.05 -29.99 39.31
CA MET A 53 20.96 -30.70 38.04
C MET A 53 20.44 -29.79 36.92
N LEU A 54 19.40 -28.97 37.17
CA LEU A 54 18.90 -28.04 36.15
C LEU A 54 19.90 -26.94 35.78
N VAL A 55 20.68 -26.47 36.76
CA VAL A 55 21.74 -25.48 36.51
C VAL A 55 22.90 -26.10 35.72
N GLN A 56 23.27 -27.35 36.02
CA GLN A 56 24.25 -28.13 35.26
C GLN A 56 23.80 -28.43 33.83
N ILE A 57 22.53 -28.76 33.61
CA ILE A 57 21.93 -28.88 32.27
C ILE A 57 22.00 -27.53 31.53
N GLY A 58 21.75 -26.40 32.22
CA GLY A 58 21.92 -25.06 31.66
C GLY A 58 23.36 -24.77 31.23
N LEU A 59 24.34 -25.14 32.07
CA LEU A 59 25.77 -25.01 31.76
C LEU A 59 26.18 -25.86 30.54
N MET A 60 25.77 -27.14 30.51
CA MET A 60 26.00 -28.04 29.36
C MET A 60 25.44 -27.45 28.07
N ARG A 61 24.23 -26.87 28.14
CA ARG A 61 23.55 -26.23 27.00
C ARG A 61 24.30 -25.01 26.47
N GLU A 62 25.04 -24.29 27.31
CA GLU A 62 25.87 -23.15 26.90
C GLU A 62 27.27 -23.56 26.42
N GLU A 63 27.88 -24.61 27.00
CA GLU A 63 29.23 -25.06 26.62
C GLU A 63 29.26 -25.92 25.35
N GLN A 64 28.22 -26.73 25.09
CA GLN A 64 28.11 -27.62 23.93
C GLN A 64 27.20 -27.05 22.82
N ASP A 65 26.85 -25.75 22.90
CA ASP A 65 25.88 -25.00 22.07
C ASP A 65 24.60 -25.78 21.69
N VAL A 66 24.02 -26.48 22.67
CA VAL A 66 22.90 -27.38 22.42
C VAL A 66 21.63 -26.60 22.05
N SER A 67 20.91 -27.10 21.05
CA SER A 67 19.61 -26.60 20.65
C SER A 67 18.55 -26.87 21.74
N TRP A 68 17.73 -25.85 22.02
CA TRP A 68 16.60 -25.98 22.97
C TRP A 68 15.57 -27.02 22.55
N VAL A 69 15.50 -27.40 21.27
CA VAL A 69 14.54 -28.40 20.78
C VAL A 69 14.98 -29.80 21.19
N ASP A 70 16.26 -30.11 20.99
CA ASP A 70 16.81 -31.45 21.21
C ASP A 70 16.98 -31.73 22.71
N LEU A 71 17.43 -30.72 23.48
CA LEU A 71 17.52 -30.81 24.93
C LEU A 71 16.17 -31.08 25.60
N ILE A 72 15.11 -30.40 25.16
CA ILE A 72 13.76 -30.62 25.71
C ILE A 72 13.25 -32.02 25.34
N GLN A 73 13.48 -32.48 24.10
CA GLN A 73 13.11 -33.85 23.70
C GLN A 73 13.86 -34.92 24.51
N TRP A 74 15.13 -34.71 24.84
CA TRP A 74 15.92 -35.59 25.69
C TRP A 74 15.40 -35.60 27.14
N LEU A 75 15.17 -34.43 27.75
CA LEU A 75 14.58 -34.33 29.10
C LEU A 75 13.17 -34.96 29.19
N GLN A 76 12.36 -34.83 28.14
CA GLN A 76 11.02 -35.44 28.05
C GLN A 76 11.07 -36.97 27.94
N LYS A 77 12.14 -37.55 27.38
CA LYS A 77 12.39 -39.00 27.38
C LYS A 77 12.86 -39.48 28.75
N ILE A 78 13.74 -38.71 29.41
CA ILE A 78 14.33 -39.05 30.71
C ILE A 78 13.29 -39.02 31.84
N VAL A 79 12.34 -38.06 31.83
CA VAL A 79 11.25 -38.04 32.82
C VAL A 79 9.86 -37.99 32.17
N PRO A 80 9.31 -39.14 31.74
CA PRO A 80 7.96 -39.21 31.17
C PRO A 80 6.87 -38.66 32.11
N MET A 81 7.07 -38.75 33.43
CA MET A 81 6.16 -38.21 34.46
C MET A 81 6.02 -36.68 34.39
N PHE A 82 7.05 -35.97 33.93
CA PHE A 82 7.09 -34.51 33.82
C PHE A 82 7.21 -34.02 32.36
N GLN A 83 6.82 -34.84 31.38
CA GLN A 83 6.91 -34.54 29.95
C GLN A 83 6.29 -33.19 29.49
N SER A 84 5.36 -32.60 30.25
CA SER A 84 4.72 -31.31 29.94
C SER A 84 5.28 -30.11 30.73
N ALA A 85 6.27 -30.33 31.60
CA ALA A 85 6.89 -29.27 32.41
C ALA A 85 7.62 -28.24 31.54
N ASP A 86 7.72 -27.01 32.05
CA ASP A 86 8.47 -25.94 31.38
C ASP A 86 9.97 -26.07 31.67
N PHE A 87 10.59 -27.17 31.21
CA PHE A 87 12.02 -27.43 31.41
C PHE A 87 12.89 -26.23 31.03
N ARG A 88 12.54 -25.53 29.94
CA ARG A 88 13.25 -24.32 29.52
C ARG A 88 13.18 -23.21 30.57
N SER A 89 11.98 -22.79 30.97
CA SER A 89 11.83 -21.68 31.92
C SER A 89 12.30 -22.07 33.33
N LEU A 90 12.23 -23.36 33.69
CA LEU A 90 12.84 -23.92 34.90
C LEU A 90 14.37 -23.79 34.86
N ILE A 91 15.03 -24.17 33.77
CA ILE A 91 16.49 -24.03 33.61
C ILE A 91 16.89 -22.54 33.59
N GLU A 92 16.29 -21.73 32.72
CA GLU A 92 16.61 -20.30 32.58
C GLU A 92 16.43 -19.54 33.92
N ARG A 93 15.36 -19.81 34.68
CA ARG A 93 15.13 -19.20 36.01
C ARG A 93 16.11 -19.70 37.06
N ASN A 94 16.32 -21.02 37.16
CA ASN A 94 17.14 -21.59 38.24
C ASN A 94 18.62 -21.23 38.05
N THR A 95 19.15 -21.25 36.82
CA THR A 95 20.50 -20.76 36.53
C THR A 95 20.64 -19.27 36.87
N THR A 96 19.67 -18.43 36.46
CA THR A 96 19.67 -17.00 36.84
C THR A 96 19.66 -16.79 38.35
N THR A 97 18.90 -17.62 39.09
CA THR A 97 18.80 -17.52 40.55
C THR A 97 20.09 -18.00 41.23
N ALA A 98 20.67 -19.12 40.80
CA ALA A 98 21.94 -19.63 41.32
C ALA A 98 23.11 -18.66 41.10
N LEU A 99 23.15 -17.97 39.95
CA LEU A 99 24.13 -16.91 39.65
C LEU A 99 23.94 -15.64 40.50
N SER A 100 22.77 -15.44 41.10
CA SER A 100 22.46 -14.28 41.95
C SER A 100 22.73 -14.50 43.45
N LEU A 101 22.97 -15.75 43.86
CA LEU A 101 23.23 -16.15 45.24
C LEU A 101 24.72 -16.42 45.47
N THR A 102 25.17 -16.29 46.72
CA THR A 102 26.58 -16.49 47.11
C THR A 102 26.69 -17.29 48.40
N GLY A 103 27.78 -18.06 48.54
CA GLY A 103 28.05 -18.88 49.73
C GLY A 103 26.94 -19.89 50.03
N ASP A 104 26.70 -20.14 51.32
CA ASP A 104 25.75 -21.10 51.86
C ASP A 104 24.33 -20.95 51.27
N ALA A 105 23.90 -19.71 50.98
CA ALA A 105 22.58 -19.44 50.40
C ALA A 105 22.42 -20.02 48.99
N ARG A 106 23.52 -20.08 48.22
CA ARG A 106 23.55 -20.71 46.89
C ARG A 106 23.60 -22.23 47.00
N GLU A 107 24.34 -22.77 47.97
CA GLU A 107 24.42 -24.22 48.19
C GLU A 107 23.07 -24.80 48.64
N ASN A 108 22.42 -24.18 49.63
CA ASN A 108 21.07 -24.56 50.06
C ASN A 108 20.03 -24.44 48.92
N PHE A 109 20.19 -23.48 48.01
CA PHE A 109 19.33 -23.35 46.82
C PHE A 109 19.59 -24.46 45.79
N LEU A 110 20.85 -24.81 45.53
CA LEU A 110 21.21 -25.91 44.61
C LEU A 110 20.75 -27.28 45.13
N GLU A 111 20.78 -27.49 46.45
CA GLU A 111 20.28 -28.69 47.13
C GLU A 111 18.76 -28.68 47.40
N SER A 112 18.04 -27.63 47.00
CA SER A 112 16.58 -27.61 47.04
C SER A 112 15.96 -28.46 45.92
N ASP A 113 14.75 -28.96 46.15
CA ASP A 113 14.02 -29.78 45.18
C ASP A 113 13.40 -28.92 44.06
N VAL A 114 13.35 -29.47 42.84
CA VAL A 114 12.77 -28.82 41.67
C VAL A 114 11.25 -28.75 41.77
N ASN A 115 10.70 -27.54 41.69
CA ASN A 115 9.25 -27.32 41.62
C ASN A 115 8.67 -27.70 40.24
N PHE A 116 8.31 -28.97 40.04
CA PHE A 116 7.62 -29.44 38.83
C PHE A 116 6.15 -29.00 38.73
N GLU A 117 5.57 -28.36 39.75
CA GLU A 117 4.26 -27.68 39.65
C GLU A 117 4.38 -26.31 38.94
N PHE A 118 5.58 -25.88 38.57
CA PHE A 118 5.84 -24.57 37.98
C PHE A 118 5.14 -24.35 36.62
N VAL A 119 4.16 -23.44 36.61
CA VAL A 119 3.45 -22.99 35.40
C VAL A 119 4.20 -21.87 34.68
N GLY A 120 4.69 -20.89 35.45
CA GLY A 120 5.27 -19.63 35.01
C GLY A 120 5.55 -18.70 36.20
N PRO A 121 6.41 -17.67 36.05
CA PRO A 121 6.89 -16.86 37.19
C PRO A 121 5.80 -16.02 37.87
N ILE A 122 4.79 -15.54 37.16
CA ILE A 122 3.66 -14.83 37.78
C ILE A 122 2.77 -15.81 38.55
N CYS A 123 2.43 -16.97 37.95
CA CYS A 123 1.63 -18.01 38.59
C CYS A 123 2.28 -18.54 39.89
N ASP A 124 3.60 -18.78 39.85
CA ASP A 124 4.40 -19.20 40.99
C ASP A 124 4.42 -18.14 42.11
N SER A 125 4.50 -16.85 41.75
CA SER A 125 4.49 -15.74 42.74
C SER A 125 3.17 -15.56 43.51
N ILE A 126 2.07 -16.16 43.04
CA ILE A 126 0.77 -16.24 43.72
C ILE A 126 0.44 -17.66 44.22
N GLY A 127 1.39 -18.59 44.12
CA GLY A 127 1.22 -19.97 44.57
C GLY A 127 0.14 -20.74 43.82
N ILE A 128 0.03 -20.55 42.50
CA ILE A 128 -0.79 -21.38 41.59
C ILE A 128 0.11 -22.42 40.92
N GLY A 129 -0.12 -23.69 41.23
CA GLY A 129 0.61 -24.82 40.65
C GLY A 129 -0.06 -25.42 39.41
N ARG A 130 0.62 -26.37 38.78
CA ARG A 130 0.12 -27.19 37.68
C ARG A 130 -1.19 -27.89 38.05
N ARG A 131 -1.28 -28.49 39.25
CA ARG A 131 -2.52 -29.10 39.76
C ARG A 131 -3.70 -28.13 39.84
N ASP A 132 -3.51 -26.91 40.37
CA ASP A 132 -4.60 -25.92 40.47
C ASP A 132 -5.27 -25.62 39.12
N LEU A 133 -4.46 -25.56 38.05
CA LEU A 133 -4.96 -25.31 36.69
C LEU A 133 -5.62 -26.55 36.06
N LEU A 134 -5.05 -27.74 36.26
CA LEU A 134 -5.59 -29.00 35.69
C LEU A 134 -6.87 -29.47 36.40
N GLU A 135 -6.94 -29.31 37.72
CA GLU A 135 -8.11 -29.66 38.55
C GLU A 135 -9.22 -28.58 38.48
N MET A 136 -8.96 -27.46 37.79
CA MET A 136 -9.85 -26.30 37.66
C MET A 136 -10.25 -25.69 39.03
N SER A 137 -9.35 -25.75 40.00
CA SER A 137 -9.55 -25.33 41.39
C SER A 137 -9.89 -23.84 41.50
N ASP A 138 -10.66 -23.46 42.53
CA ASP A 138 -10.83 -22.05 42.88
C ASP A 138 -9.53 -21.53 43.53
N PHE A 139 -8.95 -20.54 42.88
CA PHE A 139 -7.79 -19.78 43.37
C PHE A 139 -8.08 -18.29 43.39
N SER A 140 -9.35 -17.87 43.38
CA SER A 140 -9.75 -16.47 43.44
C SER A 140 -9.21 -15.76 44.69
N ASP A 141 -9.16 -16.44 45.85
CA ASP A 141 -8.52 -15.91 47.06
C ASP A 141 -7.03 -15.60 46.91
N ARG A 142 -6.29 -16.43 46.15
CA ARG A 142 -4.87 -16.20 45.79
C ARG A 142 -4.73 -15.10 44.72
N ALA A 143 -5.65 -15.06 43.77
CA ALA A 143 -5.63 -14.16 42.62
C ALA A 143 -6.11 -12.72 42.91
N LYS A 144 -6.92 -12.49 43.95
CA LYS A 144 -7.58 -11.21 44.30
C LYS A 144 -6.70 -9.95 44.33
N LEU A 145 -5.40 -10.08 44.51
CA LEU A 145 -4.45 -8.96 44.58
C LEU A 145 -3.56 -8.81 43.34
N THR A 146 -3.70 -9.70 42.35
CA THR A 146 -2.87 -9.75 41.15
C THR A 146 -3.70 -9.39 39.92
N ALA A 147 -3.38 -8.24 39.31
CA ALA A 147 -4.03 -7.78 38.10
C ALA A 147 -3.80 -8.74 36.92
N LEU A 148 -4.80 -8.89 36.07
CA LEU A 148 -4.69 -9.67 34.83
C LEU A 148 -3.77 -8.93 33.84
N THR A 149 -2.51 -9.38 33.70
CA THR A 149 -1.52 -8.79 32.80
C THR A 149 -1.33 -9.59 31.52
N ASN A 150 -0.75 -8.93 30.51
CA ASN A 150 -0.30 -9.58 29.28
C ASN A 150 0.73 -10.71 29.54
N GLY A 151 1.56 -10.58 30.59
CA GLY A 151 2.46 -11.65 31.04
C GLY A 151 1.72 -12.86 31.62
N LEU A 152 0.71 -12.66 32.47
CA LEU A 152 -0.08 -13.75 33.03
C LEU A 152 -0.85 -14.52 31.94
N ILE A 153 -1.41 -13.81 30.96
CA ILE A 153 -2.06 -14.45 29.80
C ILE A 153 -1.05 -15.20 28.91
N LEU A 154 0.21 -14.75 28.84
CA LEU A 154 1.27 -15.53 28.18
C LEU A 154 1.50 -16.87 28.88
N GLU A 155 1.68 -16.87 30.19
CA GLU A 155 1.91 -18.08 31.00
C GLU A 155 0.77 -19.08 30.83
N LEU A 156 -0.48 -18.64 31.03
CA LEU A 156 -1.66 -19.51 30.91
C LEU A 156 -1.87 -20.03 29.47
N THR A 157 -1.61 -19.22 28.44
CA THR A 157 -1.74 -19.69 27.03
C THR A 157 -0.60 -20.59 26.57
N ASN A 158 0.60 -20.43 27.13
CA ASN A 158 1.71 -21.37 26.95
C ASN A 158 1.40 -22.71 27.65
N PHE A 159 0.89 -22.67 28.88
CA PHE A 159 0.50 -23.86 29.64
C PHE A 159 -0.58 -24.70 28.92
N ILE A 160 -1.65 -24.06 28.42
CA ILE A 160 -2.66 -24.69 27.55
C ILE A 160 -2.02 -25.39 26.34
N SER A 161 -1.00 -24.77 25.75
CA SER A 161 -0.32 -25.30 24.57
C SER A 161 0.59 -26.49 24.90
N ARG A 162 1.18 -26.55 26.11
CA ARG A 162 1.98 -27.68 26.60
C ARG A 162 1.12 -28.89 26.99
N GLU A 163 0.09 -28.65 27.80
CA GLU A 163 -0.83 -29.69 28.30
C GLU A 163 -1.92 -30.09 27.27
N LYS A 164 -1.91 -29.48 26.07
CA LYS A 164 -2.85 -29.75 24.95
C LYS A 164 -4.33 -29.58 25.33
N LEU A 165 -4.62 -28.66 26.24
CA LEU A 165 -5.97 -28.36 26.74
C LEU A 165 -6.80 -27.59 25.70
N ASP A 166 -8.14 -27.67 25.80
CA ASP A 166 -9.02 -26.79 25.03
C ASP A 166 -8.82 -25.32 25.47
N PRO A 167 -8.45 -24.38 24.57
CA PRO A 167 -8.29 -22.97 24.90
C PRO A 167 -9.50 -22.29 25.59
N VAL A 168 -10.69 -22.89 25.55
CA VAL A 168 -11.88 -22.45 26.29
C VAL A 168 -11.66 -22.44 27.81
N VAL A 169 -10.81 -23.31 28.38
CA VAL A 169 -10.54 -23.36 29.84
C VAL A 169 -10.00 -22.04 30.39
N LEU A 170 -9.30 -21.26 29.55
CA LEU A 170 -8.75 -19.96 29.90
C LEU A 170 -9.81 -18.98 30.42
N VAL A 171 -11.05 -19.07 29.94
CA VAL A 171 -12.16 -18.25 30.44
C VAL A 171 -12.40 -18.53 31.93
N SER A 172 -12.41 -19.81 32.33
CA SER A 172 -12.64 -20.20 33.73
C SER A 172 -11.48 -19.78 34.64
N TRP A 173 -10.23 -19.87 34.17
CA TRP A 173 -9.08 -19.34 34.93
C TRP A 173 -9.12 -17.81 35.05
N ILE A 174 -9.45 -17.08 33.98
CA ILE A 174 -9.60 -15.61 34.01
C ILE A 174 -10.63 -15.17 35.06
N ARG A 175 -11.72 -15.92 35.27
CA ARG A 175 -12.74 -15.61 36.30
C ARG A 175 -12.20 -15.60 37.74
N ASN A 176 -11.08 -16.25 38.01
CA ASN A 176 -10.42 -16.16 39.33
C ASN A 176 -9.73 -14.81 39.54
N PHE A 177 -9.23 -14.18 38.46
CA PHE A 177 -8.59 -12.87 38.48
C PHE A 177 -9.57 -11.70 38.29
N GLU A 178 -10.60 -11.88 37.47
CA GLU A 178 -11.64 -10.89 37.17
C GLU A 178 -13.04 -11.55 37.29
N PRO A 179 -13.63 -11.62 38.50
CA PRO A 179 -14.89 -12.33 38.74
C PRO A 179 -16.11 -11.80 37.98
N LEU A 180 -16.05 -10.55 37.49
CA LEU A 180 -17.09 -9.94 36.67
C LEU A 180 -17.10 -10.49 35.23
N PHE A 181 -15.96 -10.98 34.74
CA PHE A 181 -15.85 -11.58 33.41
C PHE A 181 -16.65 -12.89 33.34
N CYS A 182 -17.40 -13.09 32.25
CA CYS A 182 -18.26 -14.28 32.07
C CYS A 182 -19.21 -14.55 33.26
N SER A 183 -19.64 -13.50 33.97
CA SER A 183 -20.59 -13.56 35.08
C SER A 183 -21.97 -14.10 34.69
N ASP A 184 -22.33 -14.04 33.40
CA ASP A 184 -23.55 -14.67 32.84
C ASP A 184 -23.43 -16.19 32.63
N GLY A 185 -22.29 -16.79 32.97
CA GLY A 185 -22.01 -18.23 32.87
C GLY A 185 -21.77 -18.74 31.45
N LYS A 186 -21.83 -17.90 30.40
CA LYS A 186 -21.78 -18.36 29.01
C LYS A 186 -20.34 -18.48 28.50
N ILE A 187 -19.60 -19.44 29.05
CA ILE A 187 -18.16 -19.68 28.80
C ILE A 187 -17.83 -19.67 27.29
N GLN A 188 -18.58 -20.39 26.47
CA GLN A 188 -18.40 -20.45 25.00
C GLN A 188 -18.65 -19.11 24.27
N ARG A 189 -19.44 -18.20 24.85
CA ARG A 189 -19.65 -16.84 24.33
C ARG A 189 -18.49 -15.93 24.77
N ALA A 190 -18.09 -15.99 26.04
CA ALA A 190 -16.95 -15.25 26.56
C ALA A 190 -15.64 -15.62 25.84
N TYR A 191 -15.40 -16.92 25.57
CA TYR A 191 -14.24 -17.36 24.79
C TYR A 191 -14.23 -16.76 23.37
N ARG A 192 -15.40 -16.64 22.74
CA ARG A 192 -15.53 -16.06 21.38
C ARG A 192 -15.08 -14.60 21.34
N PHE A 193 -15.41 -13.81 22.37
CA PHE A 193 -14.91 -12.43 22.50
C PHE A 193 -13.42 -12.39 22.86
N LEU A 194 -13.00 -13.21 23.82
CA LEU A 194 -11.59 -13.33 24.26
C LEU A 194 -10.65 -13.71 23.10
N ARG A 195 -11.11 -14.51 22.14
CA ARG A 195 -10.34 -14.90 20.93
C ARG A 195 -9.84 -13.70 20.12
N SER A 196 -10.56 -12.58 20.12
CA SER A 196 -10.15 -11.31 19.48
C SER A 196 -8.97 -10.68 20.23
N SER A 197 -9.11 -10.48 21.54
CA SER A 197 -8.05 -9.94 22.39
C SER A 197 -6.79 -10.81 22.34
N LEU A 198 -6.93 -12.14 22.40
CA LEU A 198 -5.82 -13.09 22.28
C LEU A 198 -5.11 -13.02 20.92
N LYS A 199 -5.84 -12.77 19.81
CA LYS A 199 -5.24 -12.57 18.49
C LYS A 199 -4.39 -11.29 18.48
N ASN A 200 -4.92 -10.19 19.01
CA ASN A 200 -4.22 -8.90 19.08
C ASN A 200 -2.99 -8.98 20.02
N PHE A 201 -3.15 -9.57 21.20
CA PHE A 201 -2.07 -9.85 22.16
C PHE A 201 -0.94 -10.66 21.52
N ARG A 202 -1.23 -11.76 20.81
CA ARG A 202 -0.21 -12.58 20.13
C ARG A 202 0.56 -11.81 19.04
N ILE A 203 -0.10 -10.86 18.36
CA ILE A 203 0.55 -9.97 17.39
C ILE A 203 1.47 -8.97 18.11
N GLN A 204 1.00 -8.33 19.18
CA GLN A 204 1.78 -7.38 19.97
C GLN A 204 3.01 -8.03 20.62
N TYR A 205 2.84 -9.21 21.23
CA TYR A 205 3.91 -10.00 21.81
C TYR A 205 5.01 -10.35 20.79
N ARG A 206 4.65 -10.91 19.63
CA ARG A 206 5.59 -11.20 18.52
C ARG A 206 6.30 -9.95 18.01
N ASN A 207 5.62 -8.79 18.00
CA ASN A 207 6.22 -7.52 17.60
C ASN A 207 7.19 -6.97 18.66
N ASN A 208 7.03 -7.32 19.93
CA ASN A 208 7.89 -6.87 21.03
C ASN A 208 9.06 -7.84 21.33
N GLN A 209 8.98 -9.11 20.90
CA GLN A 209 10.11 -10.06 20.90
C GLN A 209 11.26 -9.67 19.93
N ARG A 210 11.02 -8.79 18.94
CA ARG A 210 12.04 -8.42 17.94
C ARG A 210 13.24 -7.72 18.60
N SER A 211 14.46 -8.13 18.23
CA SER A 211 15.74 -7.73 18.85
C SER A 211 15.83 -6.23 19.22
N ARG A 212 15.53 -5.31 18.26
CA ARG A 212 15.56 -3.84 18.44
C ARG A 212 14.68 -3.30 19.59
N LYS A 213 13.66 -4.06 20.06
CA LYS A 213 12.81 -3.70 21.20
C LYS A 213 13.21 -4.38 22.50
N ARG A 214 13.79 -5.60 22.43
CA ARG A 214 14.25 -6.36 23.60
C ARG A 214 15.36 -5.60 24.34
N SER A 215 16.23 -4.90 23.61
CA SER A 215 17.28 -4.01 24.17
C SER A 215 16.76 -2.69 24.78
N ARG A 216 15.46 -2.39 24.72
CA ARG A 216 14.85 -1.18 25.29
C ARG A 216 13.88 -1.45 26.47
N GLY A 217 13.78 -2.69 26.96
CA GLY A 217 12.86 -3.06 28.04
C GLY A 217 11.37 -3.04 27.69
N LEU A 218 11.02 -2.69 26.44
CA LEU A 218 9.62 -2.58 25.97
C LEU A 218 8.86 -3.91 25.98
N LEU A 219 9.57 -5.05 26.00
CA LEU A 219 8.96 -6.36 26.18
C LEU A 219 8.46 -6.54 27.62
N ASP A 220 9.24 -6.09 28.61
CA ASP A 220 8.91 -6.26 30.03
C ASP A 220 7.81 -5.27 30.46
N GLU A 221 7.86 -4.03 29.95
CA GLU A 221 6.77 -3.06 30.09
C GLU A 221 5.46 -3.59 29.48
N PHE A 222 5.53 -4.20 28.28
CA PHE A 222 4.38 -4.85 27.68
C PHE A 222 3.84 -6.01 28.53
N LEU A 223 4.70 -6.91 29.02
CA LEU A 223 4.27 -8.05 29.84
C LEU A 223 3.70 -7.62 31.21
N GLN A 224 4.16 -6.49 31.77
CA GLN A 224 3.61 -5.92 33.00
C GLN A 224 2.31 -5.12 32.79
N SER A 225 1.96 -4.76 31.55
CA SER A 225 0.74 -4.01 31.26
C SER A 225 -0.54 -4.89 31.37
N PRO A 226 -1.70 -4.31 31.73
CA PRO A 226 -2.96 -5.04 31.82
C PRO A 226 -3.38 -5.68 30.50
N PHE A 227 -4.01 -6.86 30.56
CA PHE A 227 -4.65 -7.49 29.42
C PHE A 227 -6.08 -6.97 29.21
N ASP A 228 -6.46 -6.70 27.97
CA ASP A 228 -7.77 -6.15 27.62
C ASP A 228 -8.81 -7.25 27.36
N LEU A 229 -9.82 -7.33 28.25
CA LEU A 229 -10.92 -8.28 28.17
C LEU A 229 -12.12 -7.81 27.32
N ALA A 230 -12.23 -6.52 26.99
CA ALA A 230 -13.42 -5.95 26.36
C ALA A 230 -13.13 -4.63 25.61
N PRO A 231 -12.97 -4.66 24.27
CA PRO A 231 -12.70 -3.45 23.47
C PRO A 231 -13.85 -2.44 23.37
N GLU A 232 -15.04 -2.77 23.91
CA GLU A 232 -16.31 -2.06 23.69
C GLU A 232 -17.07 -1.80 25.00
N ALA A 233 -16.35 -1.39 26.06
CA ALA A 233 -16.92 -0.82 27.28
C ALA A 233 -16.56 0.67 27.37
N ASP A 234 -17.42 1.49 28.00
CA ASP A 234 -17.35 2.95 27.94
C ASP A 234 -15.96 3.53 28.29
N ALA A 235 -15.52 4.49 27.48
CA ALA A 235 -14.18 5.09 27.56
C ALA A 235 -13.85 5.66 28.96
N ASP A 236 -14.86 6.16 29.66
CA ASP A 236 -14.75 6.75 31.00
C ASP A 236 -14.23 5.75 32.06
N ASP A 237 -14.65 4.48 32.02
CA ASP A 237 -14.15 3.45 32.95
C ASP A 237 -12.74 2.99 32.56
N ILE A 238 -12.43 2.96 31.26
CA ILE A 238 -11.07 2.68 30.75
C ILE A 238 -10.10 3.77 31.23
N GLU A 239 -10.47 5.05 31.15
CA GLU A 239 -9.64 6.15 31.64
C GLU A 239 -9.49 6.10 33.18
N TYR A 240 -10.59 5.86 33.92
CA TYR A 240 -10.55 5.74 35.38
C TYR A 240 -9.59 4.62 35.83
N ARG A 241 -9.69 3.42 35.25
CA ARG A 241 -8.77 2.30 35.54
C ARG A 241 -7.33 2.63 35.15
N ARG A 242 -7.10 3.24 33.98
CA ARG A 242 -5.76 3.62 33.50
C ARG A 242 -5.09 4.65 34.43
N VAL A 243 -5.83 5.67 34.87
CA VAL A 243 -5.37 6.67 35.84
C VAL A 243 -5.11 6.06 37.22
N ALA A 244 -5.93 5.11 37.68
CA ALA A 244 -5.72 4.41 38.95
C ALA A 244 -4.42 3.57 38.95
N VAL A 245 -4.18 2.80 37.89
CA VAL A 245 -2.95 1.98 37.74
C VAL A 245 -1.72 2.88 37.64
N VAL A 246 -1.75 3.97 36.87
CA VAL A 246 -0.63 4.92 36.78
C VAL A 246 -0.33 5.57 38.14
N LYS A 247 -1.36 5.97 38.92
CA LYS A 247 -1.19 6.48 40.29
C LYS A 247 -0.58 5.44 41.22
N ALA A 248 -0.96 4.16 41.12
CA ALA A 248 -0.38 3.08 41.91
C ALA A 248 1.11 2.83 41.54
N HIS A 249 1.43 2.79 40.24
CA HIS A 249 2.78 2.54 39.77
C HIS A 249 3.75 3.69 40.09
N LEU A 250 3.30 4.95 39.98
CA LEU A 250 4.06 6.14 40.43
C LEU A 250 4.31 6.13 41.95
N ARG A 251 3.33 5.69 42.76
CA ARG A 251 3.51 5.49 44.21
C ARG A 251 4.53 4.39 44.53
N LYS A 252 4.64 3.34 43.70
CA LYS A 252 5.66 2.28 43.84
C LYS A 252 7.06 2.81 43.48
N LYS A 253 7.23 3.47 42.32
CA LYS A 253 8.52 4.11 41.92
C LYS A 253 9.03 5.14 42.95
N ARG A 254 8.15 5.99 43.51
CA ARG A 254 8.53 6.98 44.53
C ARG A 254 9.01 6.39 45.87
N ARG A 255 8.74 5.10 46.16
CA ARG A 255 9.33 4.42 47.33
C ARG A 255 10.74 3.89 47.08
N ILE A 256 11.04 3.47 45.85
CA ILE A 256 12.35 2.95 45.45
C ILE A 256 13.37 4.10 45.33
N SER A 257 12.95 5.25 44.82
CA SER A 257 13.79 6.43 44.59
C SER A 257 14.36 7.12 45.86
N ARG A 258 14.15 6.58 47.07
CA ARG A 258 14.55 7.22 48.34
C ARG A 258 15.81 6.66 49.01
N HIS A 259 16.47 5.67 48.39
CA HIS A 259 17.71 5.08 48.92
C HIS A 259 18.82 4.89 47.86
N LYS A 260 19.56 5.97 47.57
CA LYS A 260 21.04 5.95 47.47
C LYS A 260 21.58 7.40 47.57
N PRO A 261 22.84 7.61 48.02
CA PRO A 261 23.31 8.89 48.53
C PRO A 261 24.01 9.80 47.49
N THR A 262 24.23 11.04 47.91
CA THR A 262 24.79 12.16 47.11
C THR A 262 26.32 12.25 47.19
N SER A 263 26.99 12.52 46.07
CA SER A 263 28.31 13.17 46.01
C SER A 263 28.63 13.60 44.56
N ALA A 264 29.41 14.65 44.28
CA ALA A 264 29.68 15.89 45.00
C ALA A 264 30.40 16.84 44.02
N PHE A 265 29.98 18.10 43.89
CA PHE A 265 30.76 19.15 43.22
C PHE A 265 30.63 20.46 44.02
N LYS A 266 31.69 21.28 43.99
CA LYS A 266 31.96 22.36 44.94
C LYS A 266 31.27 23.69 44.58
N GLU A 267 31.16 24.55 45.59
CA GLU A 267 30.78 25.96 45.45
C GLU A 267 31.81 26.81 44.68
N GLU A 268 31.34 27.93 44.13
CA GLU A 268 31.86 29.28 44.45
C GLU A 268 30.76 30.33 44.12
N ASP A 269 30.05 30.80 45.15
CA ASP A 269 29.73 32.20 45.54
C ASP A 269 29.65 33.31 44.46
N GLU A 270 28.82 34.38 44.54
CA GLU A 270 27.78 34.92 45.45
C GLU A 270 27.09 36.14 44.70
N PRO A 271 26.08 36.88 45.21
CA PRO A 271 24.82 36.45 45.82
C PRO A 271 23.56 37.37 45.63
N PHE A 272 22.48 37.04 46.34
CA PHE A 272 21.40 37.90 46.89
C PHE A 272 20.74 39.02 46.06
N ARG A 273 19.40 38.91 45.94
CA ARG A 273 18.50 39.49 46.97
C ARG A 273 17.12 38.84 47.02
N ILE A 274 16.60 38.69 48.25
CA ILE A 274 15.24 38.25 48.56
C ILE A 274 14.42 39.47 48.99
N SER A 275 13.11 39.48 48.71
CA SER A 275 12.13 40.28 49.44
C SER A 275 10.80 39.52 49.50
N GLN A 276 10.54 38.87 50.63
CA GLN A 276 9.19 38.44 50.99
C GLN A 276 8.40 39.64 51.52
N THR A 277 7.08 39.61 51.42
CA THR A 277 6.22 40.16 52.47
C THR A 277 4.93 39.36 52.55
N ASP A 278 4.53 38.98 53.76
CA ASP A 278 3.37 38.12 54.03
C ASP A 278 2.02 38.86 53.99
N VAL A 279 0.93 38.07 53.98
CA VAL A 279 -0.21 38.12 54.93
C VAL A 279 -1.25 37.10 54.40
N THR A 280 -1.40 35.88 54.96
CA THR A 280 -1.99 35.47 56.26
C THR A 280 -3.52 35.77 56.33
N VAL A 281 -4.44 34.93 56.88
CA VAL A 281 -4.31 33.67 57.66
C VAL A 281 -5.66 32.89 57.83
N LYS A 282 -5.64 31.54 57.88
CA LYS A 282 -6.60 30.59 58.58
C LYS A 282 -8.09 30.50 58.13
N THR A 283 -8.92 29.44 58.38
CA THR A 283 -8.73 28.01 58.80
C THR A 283 -9.99 27.13 58.63
N HIS A 284 -9.79 25.84 58.31
CA HIS A 284 -10.45 24.59 58.83
C HIS A 284 -11.93 24.17 58.58
N ARG A 285 -12.05 22.84 58.32
CA ARG A 285 -13.07 21.84 58.77
C ARG A 285 -14.46 21.75 58.09
N GLU A 286 -14.52 21.00 56.98
CA GLU A 286 -14.92 19.56 56.93
C GLU A 286 -15.91 19.00 58.00
N PRO A 287 -16.74 17.95 57.69
CA PRO A 287 -17.77 17.84 56.63
C PRO A 287 -19.11 17.18 57.10
N LYS A 288 -20.18 17.15 56.27
CA LYS A 288 -21.12 16.01 56.11
C LYS A 288 -22.29 16.21 55.11
N GLN A 289 -22.69 15.08 54.51
CA GLN A 289 -24.04 14.67 54.01
C GLN A 289 -24.70 15.32 52.77
N MET A 290 -25.10 14.42 51.86
CA MET A 290 -26.02 14.50 50.70
C MET A 290 -27.46 14.11 51.12
N PRO A 291 -28.49 14.01 50.24
CA PRO A 291 -28.72 14.63 48.90
C PRO A 291 -30.16 15.20 48.70
N HIS A 292 -30.42 15.92 47.60
CA HIS A 292 -31.69 15.95 46.81
C HIS A 292 -31.38 16.76 45.51
N VAL A 293 -31.51 16.25 44.27
CA VAL A 293 -32.69 15.79 43.51
C VAL A 293 -33.73 16.89 43.24
N VAL A 294 -33.62 17.51 42.05
CA VAL A 294 -34.71 18.15 41.29
C VAL A 294 -34.49 17.84 39.81
N SER A 295 -35.55 17.52 39.06
CA SER A 295 -35.49 17.23 37.62
C SER A 295 -36.51 18.06 36.82
N VAL A 296 -36.02 18.88 35.89
CA VAL A 296 -36.80 19.69 34.93
C VAL A 296 -35.91 19.95 33.70
N LYS A 297 -36.36 19.89 32.44
CA LYS A 297 -37.42 19.10 31.78
C LYS A 297 -37.12 19.09 30.27
N ARG A 298 -37.54 18.07 29.55
CA ARG A 298 -37.40 17.91 28.09
C ARG A 298 -38.49 18.68 27.33
N GLU A 299 -38.14 19.37 26.26
CA GLU A 299 -39.08 19.83 25.23
C GLU A 299 -38.65 19.36 23.82
N GLN A 300 -39.64 19.02 22.99
CA GLN A 300 -39.52 18.57 21.61
C GLN A 300 -40.81 18.90 20.85
N ALA A 301 -40.74 19.73 19.80
CA ALA A 301 -41.75 19.88 18.73
C ALA A 301 -41.12 20.76 17.63
N SER A 302 -40.92 20.28 16.39
CA SER A 302 -41.88 20.37 15.25
C SER A 302 -41.66 21.65 14.41
N GLN A 303 -41.83 21.70 13.08
CA GLN A 303 -42.30 20.70 12.09
C GLN A 303 -41.90 21.11 10.65
N SER A 304 -41.97 20.15 9.70
CA SER A 304 -41.98 20.35 8.22
C SER A 304 -40.71 20.96 7.56
N HIS A 305 -40.42 20.75 6.27
CA HIS A 305 -41.17 20.12 5.17
C HIS A 305 -40.45 18.92 4.52
N GLN A 306 -41.23 18.03 3.89
CA GLN A 306 -40.74 17.06 2.90
C GLN A 306 -40.84 17.65 1.50
N THR A 307 -39.79 17.46 0.69
CA THR A 307 -39.86 17.57 -0.78
C THR A 307 -39.36 16.26 -1.36
N GLN A 308 -40.13 15.64 -2.26
CA GLN A 308 -39.74 14.38 -2.89
C GLN A 308 -38.67 14.64 -3.97
N ILE A 309 -37.52 13.97 -3.84
CA ILE A 309 -36.55 13.80 -4.92
C ILE A 309 -36.35 12.29 -5.10
N GLN A 310 -36.30 11.84 -6.35
CA GLN A 310 -36.15 10.42 -6.71
C GLN A 310 -34.76 9.91 -6.33
N PRO A 311 -34.58 8.60 -6.06
CA PRO A 311 -33.25 8.06 -5.76
C PRO A 311 -32.33 8.23 -6.96
N LEU A 312 -31.27 9.03 -6.79
CA LEU A 312 -30.08 8.91 -7.61
C LEU A 312 -29.40 7.61 -7.18
N GLU A 313 -29.11 6.70 -8.11
CA GLU A 313 -28.40 5.45 -7.77
C GLU A 313 -26.98 5.78 -7.34
N ASP A 314 -26.73 5.79 -6.02
CA ASP A 314 -25.39 5.97 -5.46
C ASP A 314 -24.45 4.87 -5.99
N VAL A 315 -23.44 5.29 -6.75
CA VAL A 315 -22.35 4.42 -7.14
C VAL A 315 -21.51 4.17 -5.89
N GLU A 316 -21.64 2.97 -5.31
CA GLU A 316 -20.80 2.52 -4.21
C GLU A 316 -19.33 2.78 -4.55
N ARG A 317 -18.74 3.78 -3.89
CA ARG A 317 -17.40 4.26 -4.16
C ARG A 317 -16.41 3.35 -3.42
N ASP A 318 -16.19 2.16 -3.98
CA ASP A 318 -15.24 1.14 -3.50
C ASP A 318 -13.99 1.83 -2.92
N ALA A 319 -13.78 1.65 -1.61
CA ALA A 319 -12.65 2.25 -0.91
C ALA A 319 -11.36 1.61 -1.44
N LYS A 320 -10.67 2.28 -2.37
CA LYS A 320 -9.47 1.78 -3.07
C LYS A 320 -8.45 1.21 -2.06
N THR A 321 -8.44 -0.11 -1.93
CA THR A 321 -7.43 -0.83 -1.18
C THR A 321 -6.11 -0.72 -1.94
N ASP A 322 -5.21 0.13 -1.46
CA ASP A 322 -3.82 0.18 -1.92
C ASP A 322 -3.21 -1.24 -1.85
N THR A 323 -3.13 -1.89 -3.01
CA THR A 323 -2.42 -3.16 -3.16
C THR A 323 -0.94 -2.84 -3.14
N GLY A 324 -0.26 -3.26 -2.08
CA GLY A 324 1.17 -2.99 -1.88
C GLY A 324 2.00 -3.31 -3.12
N ASP A 325 3.04 -2.51 -3.36
CA ASP A 325 3.66 -2.31 -4.67
C ASP A 325 3.96 -3.58 -5.48
N ASN A 326 3.03 -3.94 -6.37
CA ASN A 326 3.24 -4.89 -7.46
C ASN A 326 4.25 -4.33 -8.47
N VAL A 327 5.54 -4.51 -8.19
CA VAL A 327 6.69 -4.17 -9.04
C VAL A 327 6.76 -5.13 -10.24
N THR A 328 7.12 -4.62 -11.41
CA THR A 328 7.23 -5.40 -12.67
C THR A 328 8.69 -5.53 -13.13
N LEU A 329 8.95 -6.39 -14.13
CA LEU A 329 10.29 -6.48 -14.74
C LEU A 329 10.75 -5.13 -15.34
N LEU A 330 9.83 -4.35 -15.91
CA LEU A 330 10.14 -3.04 -16.47
C LEU A 330 10.56 -2.05 -15.38
N ASP A 331 9.89 -2.05 -14.22
CA ASP A 331 10.27 -1.23 -13.06
C ASP A 331 11.72 -1.52 -12.61
N ILE A 332 12.03 -2.81 -12.40
CA ILE A 332 13.37 -3.24 -11.98
C ILE A 332 14.42 -2.88 -13.03
N SER A 333 14.10 -3.02 -14.32
CA SER A 333 15.08 -2.80 -15.39
C SER A 333 15.51 -1.33 -15.53
N VAL A 334 14.58 -0.38 -15.39
CA VAL A 334 14.91 1.06 -15.40
C VAL A 334 15.69 1.45 -14.15
N LEU A 335 15.30 0.96 -12.98
CA LEU A 335 16.04 1.19 -11.72
C LEU A 335 17.44 0.56 -11.73
N SER A 336 17.60 -0.59 -12.38
CA SER A 336 18.90 -1.21 -12.63
C SER A 336 19.73 -0.36 -13.58
N TRP A 337 19.15 0.17 -14.68
CA TRP A 337 19.88 1.06 -15.58
C TRP A 337 20.36 2.31 -14.85
N GLN A 338 19.50 3.01 -14.10
CA GLN A 338 19.89 4.19 -13.30
C GLN A 338 21.11 3.89 -12.42
N LYS A 339 21.03 2.85 -11.58
CA LYS A 339 22.15 2.46 -10.69
C LYS A 339 23.41 2.03 -11.44
N ILE A 340 23.28 1.40 -12.61
CA ILE A 340 24.43 1.03 -13.43
C ILE A 340 25.05 2.28 -14.09
N ALA A 341 24.25 3.23 -14.56
CA ALA A 341 24.74 4.50 -15.08
C ALA A 341 25.51 5.28 -14.00
N ASP A 342 24.98 5.34 -12.77
CA ASP A 342 25.66 5.97 -11.63
C ASP A 342 27.04 5.34 -11.37
N ILE A 343 27.10 3.99 -11.30
CA ILE A 343 28.35 3.23 -11.10
C ILE A 343 29.36 3.46 -12.23
N TYR A 344 28.89 3.62 -13.46
CA TYR A 344 29.73 3.81 -14.65
C TYR A 344 30.03 5.29 -14.96
N GLY A 345 29.62 6.23 -14.11
CA GLY A 345 29.89 7.67 -14.28
C GLY A 345 29.04 8.36 -15.36
N GLY A 346 27.86 7.84 -15.65
CA GLY A 346 26.85 8.45 -16.52
C GLY A 346 26.35 7.54 -17.65
N LYS A 347 25.60 8.15 -18.57
CA LYS A 347 24.98 7.49 -19.74
C LYS A 347 26.01 7.11 -20.82
N ASN A 348 26.78 6.04 -20.59
CA ASN A 348 27.71 5.49 -21.59
C ASN A 348 27.26 4.12 -22.11
N GLU A 349 27.81 3.73 -23.27
CA GLU A 349 27.40 2.49 -23.96
C GLU A 349 27.74 1.22 -23.15
N ALA A 350 28.75 1.26 -22.27
CA ALA A 350 29.05 0.15 -21.37
C ALA A 350 27.93 -0.05 -20.33
N ALA A 351 27.48 1.03 -19.69
CA ALA A 351 26.33 1.00 -18.77
C ALA A 351 25.05 0.47 -19.46
N LYS A 352 24.84 0.86 -20.72
CA LYS A 352 23.72 0.40 -21.56
C LYS A 352 23.83 -1.09 -21.93
N VAL A 353 25.00 -1.58 -22.35
CA VAL A 353 25.20 -3.02 -22.62
C VAL A 353 24.94 -3.84 -21.35
N VAL A 354 25.55 -3.48 -20.22
CA VAL A 354 25.39 -4.22 -18.96
C VAL A 354 23.93 -4.21 -18.45
N SER A 355 23.19 -3.10 -18.61
CA SER A 355 21.77 -3.05 -18.24
C SER A 355 20.87 -3.85 -19.20
N MET A 356 21.19 -3.87 -20.51
CA MET A 356 20.47 -4.68 -21.51
C MET A 356 20.73 -6.18 -21.36
N ASP A 357 21.91 -6.59 -20.89
CA ASP A 357 22.23 -7.97 -20.55
C ASP A 357 21.55 -8.41 -19.25
N LEU A 358 21.52 -7.53 -18.23
CA LEU A 358 20.82 -7.80 -16.98
C LEU A 358 19.31 -7.97 -17.18
N LEU A 359 18.68 -7.11 -17.99
CA LEU A 359 17.28 -7.27 -18.42
C LEU A 359 17.06 -8.60 -19.15
N GLN A 360 17.96 -9.00 -20.07
CA GLN A 360 17.85 -10.29 -20.74
C GLN A 360 17.95 -11.47 -19.76
N ASN A 361 18.86 -11.42 -18.78
CA ASN A 361 18.99 -12.46 -17.76
C ASN A 361 17.75 -12.54 -16.85
N HIS A 362 17.21 -11.40 -16.40
CA HIS A 362 15.97 -11.36 -15.62
C HIS A 362 14.74 -11.82 -16.42
N PHE A 363 14.65 -11.50 -17.71
CA PHE A 363 13.60 -11.98 -18.61
C PHE A 363 13.66 -13.50 -18.79
N LEU A 364 14.85 -14.06 -19.04
CA LEU A 364 15.08 -15.50 -19.14
C LEU A 364 14.80 -16.24 -17.81
N ALA A 365 14.97 -15.59 -16.67
CA ALA A 365 14.54 -16.12 -15.38
C ALA A 365 13.01 -16.08 -15.24
N MET A 366 12.36 -14.96 -15.53
CA MET A 366 10.89 -14.86 -15.47
C MET A 366 10.17 -15.80 -16.44
N LEU A 367 10.72 -16.10 -17.61
CA LEU A 367 10.16 -17.12 -18.52
C LEU A 367 10.09 -18.52 -17.89
N LYS A 368 10.87 -18.82 -16.85
CA LYS A 368 10.81 -20.11 -16.11
C LYS A 368 9.66 -20.13 -15.09
N GLU A 369 9.40 -19.00 -14.43
CA GLU A 369 8.38 -18.86 -13.38
C GLU A 369 6.98 -18.51 -13.92
N ASP A 370 6.87 -17.53 -14.83
CA ASP A 370 5.59 -17.02 -15.32
C ASP A 370 5.14 -17.71 -16.62
N THR A 371 4.15 -18.58 -16.48
CA THR A 371 3.49 -19.28 -17.59
C THR A 371 2.74 -18.35 -18.56
N ASN A 372 2.27 -17.17 -18.12
CA ASN A 372 1.60 -16.20 -18.98
C ASN A 372 2.62 -15.50 -19.88
N LEU A 373 3.73 -15.04 -19.29
CA LEU A 373 4.83 -14.42 -20.03
C LEU A 373 5.40 -15.39 -21.07
N ARG A 374 5.61 -16.66 -20.70
CA ARG A 374 6.04 -17.71 -21.64
C ARG A 374 5.04 -17.90 -22.78
N THR A 375 3.75 -18.01 -22.45
CA THR A 375 2.68 -18.15 -23.47
C THR A 375 2.59 -16.95 -24.42
N LEU A 376 2.91 -15.75 -23.95
CA LEU A 376 3.00 -14.54 -24.79
C LEU A 376 4.24 -14.58 -25.70
N ASP A 377 5.41 -14.87 -25.13
CA ASP A 377 6.69 -14.93 -25.84
C ASP A 377 6.71 -16.03 -26.93
N ASP A 378 6.21 -17.23 -26.63
CA ASP A 378 6.07 -18.33 -27.58
C ASP A 378 5.13 -17.98 -28.75
N LYS A 379 4.00 -17.31 -28.48
CA LYS A 379 3.05 -16.87 -29.52
C LYS A 379 3.60 -15.76 -30.39
N VAL A 380 4.28 -14.78 -29.80
CA VAL A 380 4.89 -13.67 -30.55
C VAL A 380 6.03 -14.18 -31.44
N LYS A 381 6.86 -15.11 -30.94
CA LYS A 381 7.91 -15.79 -31.72
C LYS A 381 7.37 -16.74 -32.79
N GLY A 382 6.24 -17.38 -32.54
CA GLY A 382 5.53 -18.25 -33.49
C GLY A 382 4.69 -17.51 -34.54
N SER A 383 4.65 -16.18 -34.49
CA SER A 383 3.91 -15.34 -35.44
C SER A 383 4.54 -15.37 -36.83
N THR A 384 3.72 -15.55 -37.88
CA THR A 384 4.15 -15.40 -39.28
C THR A 384 4.39 -13.95 -39.68
N HIS A 385 3.86 -12.99 -38.91
CA HIS A 385 4.09 -11.55 -39.10
C HIS A 385 5.09 -11.01 -38.08
N PRO A 386 5.94 -10.03 -38.47
CA PRO A 386 6.98 -9.48 -37.60
C PRO A 386 6.38 -8.61 -36.49
N LEU A 387 6.00 -9.27 -35.39
CA LEU A 387 5.68 -8.66 -34.11
C LEU A 387 6.96 -8.47 -33.29
N VAL A 388 7.05 -7.39 -32.52
CA VAL A 388 8.22 -7.13 -31.67
C VAL A 388 8.26 -8.17 -30.53
N PRO A 389 9.35 -8.94 -30.36
CA PRO A 389 9.49 -9.90 -29.26
C PRO A 389 9.39 -9.21 -27.89
N PRO A 390 8.78 -9.82 -26.86
CA PRO A 390 8.57 -9.14 -25.57
C PRO A 390 9.85 -8.66 -24.88
N LEU A 391 10.99 -9.35 -25.06
CA LEU A 391 12.29 -8.85 -24.61
C LEU A 391 12.70 -7.56 -25.33
N ASN A 392 12.55 -7.49 -26.65
CA ASN A 392 12.91 -6.29 -27.41
C ASN A 392 11.98 -5.12 -27.06
N PHE A 393 10.68 -5.37 -26.90
CA PHE A 393 9.73 -4.41 -26.37
C PHE A 393 10.19 -3.85 -25.01
N LEU A 394 10.58 -4.73 -24.07
CA LEU A 394 11.07 -4.30 -22.76
C LEU A 394 12.37 -3.48 -22.87
N ARG A 395 13.26 -3.78 -23.84
CA ARG A 395 14.46 -2.97 -24.11
C ARG A 395 14.10 -1.56 -24.60
N TYR A 396 13.27 -1.45 -25.63
CA TYR A 396 12.75 -0.16 -26.13
C TYR A 396 12.07 0.64 -25.03
N MET A 397 11.22 -0.01 -24.23
CA MET A 397 10.49 0.65 -23.15
C MET A 397 11.37 1.07 -21.97
N CYS A 398 12.37 0.25 -21.63
CA CYS A 398 13.35 0.59 -20.60
C CYS A 398 14.16 1.83 -21.00
N GLN A 399 14.62 1.89 -22.26
CA GLN A 399 15.35 3.04 -22.79
C GLN A 399 14.47 4.30 -22.86
N PHE A 400 13.25 4.20 -23.43
CA PHE A 400 12.32 5.33 -23.49
C PHE A 400 12.01 5.91 -22.10
N LEU A 401 11.73 5.06 -21.10
CA LEU A 401 11.43 5.53 -19.74
C LEU A 401 12.66 6.12 -19.04
N PHE A 402 13.84 5.54 -19.25
CA PHE A 402 15.10 6.06 -18.69
C PHE A 402 15.44 7.46 -19.24
N GLU A 403 15.33 7.65 -20.56
CA GLU A 403 15.54 8.95 -21.21
C GLU A 403 14.44 9.97 -20.84
N LEU A 404 13.18 9.53 -20.74
CA LEU A 404 12.05 10.38 -20.34
C LEU A 404 12.22 10.97 -18.94
N ILE A 405 12.72 10.20 -17.97
CA ILE A 405 12.91 10.67 -16.59
C ILE A 405 14.00 11.75 -16.54
N ASP A 406 15.14 11.51 -17.20
CA ASP A 406 16.25 12.46 -17.28
C ASP A 406 15.84 13.77 -18.00
N VAL A 407 15.11 13.67 -19.12
CA VAL A 407 14.63 14.86 -19.83
C VAL A 407 13.61 15.67 -19.01
N ILE A 408 12.77 15.04 -18.19
CA ILE A 408 11.89 15.75 -17.26
C ILE A 408 12.71 16.52 -16.21
N GLU A 409 13.72 15.88 -15.62
CA GLU A 409 14.61 16.53 -14.64
C GLU A 409 15.39 17.70 -15.26
N GLN A 410 15.93 17.52 -16.46
CA GLN A 410 16.62 18.58 -17.21
C GLN A 410 15.70 19.75 -17.58
N GLN A 411 14.43 19.48 -17.91
CA GLN A 411 13.45 20.54 -18.12
C GLN A 411 13.10 21.26 -16.80
N MET A 412 12.93 20.57 -15.67
CA MET A 412 12.75 21.21 -14.36
C MET A 412 13.93 22.11 -14.00
N MET A 413 15.16 21.58 -14.10
CA MET A 413 16.41 22.32 -13.92
C MET A 413 16.53 23.54 -14.85
N THR A 414 15.96 23.48 -16.06
CA THR A 414 15.94 24.61 -17.00
C THR A 414 14.87 25.63 -16.59
N PHE A 415 13.67 25.20 -16.22
CA PHE A 415 12.59 26.11 -15.79
C PHE A 415 12.94 26.85 -14.51
N GLU A 416 13.58 26.18 -13.53
CA GLU A 416 14.08 26.85 -12.32
C GLU A 416 15.12 27.94 -12.66
N LYS A 417 16.07 27.65 -13.56
CA LYS A 417 17.06 28.64 -14.03
C LYS A 417 16.41 29.79 -14.78
N ASP A 418 15.47 29.51 -15.67
CA ASP A 418 14.74 30.54 -16.43
C ASP A 418 13.94 31.47 -15.51
N ILE A 419 13.29 30.94 -14.46
CA ILE A 419 12.58 31.75 -13.46
C ILE A 419 13.58 32.60 -12.67
N ILE A 420 14.66 32.02 -12.13
CA ILE A 420 15.68 32.75 -11.36
C ILE A 420 16.31 33.87 -12.20
N ASN A 421 16.59 33.62 -13.48
CA ASN A 421 17.11 34.62 -14.42
C ASN A 421 16.10 35.74 -14.74
N THR A 422 14.79 35.46 -14.67
CA THR A 422 13.72 36.41 -15.01
C THR A 422 13.27 37.25 -13.81
N THR A 423 13.22 36.66 -12.61
CA THR A 423 12.77 37.35 -11.38
C THR A 423 13.91 37.92 -10.55
N GLY A 424 15.13 37.38 -10.68
CA GLY A 424 16.24 37.64 -9.77
C GLY A 424 16.14 36.95 -8.41
N GLU A 425 15.03 36.24 -8.13
CA GLU A 425 14.83 35.50 -6.88
C GLU A 425 15.22 34.03 -7.01
N LYS A 426 15.79 33.47 -5.93
CA LYS A 426 15.94 32.01 -5.77
C LYS A 426 14.58 31.36 -5.48
N LEU A 427 14.48 30.03 -5.58
CA LEU A 427 13.22 29.30 -5.34
C LEU A 427 13.22 28.52 -4.02
N GLY A 428 12.05 28.46 -3.38
CA GLY A 428 11.79 27.63 -2.18
C GLY A 428 12.78 27.88 -1.05
N ARG A 429 13.30 26.77 -0.49
CA ARG A 429 14.39 26.75 0.50
C ARG A 429 15.55 27.69 0.18
N HIS A 430 15.91 27.85 -1.09
CA HIS A 430 17.07 28.64 -1.49
C HIS A 430 16.86 30.16 -1.36
N LYS A 431 15.61 30.63 -1.13
CA LYS A 431 15.32 32.00 -0.64
C LYS A 431 15.81 32.22 0.79
N HIS A 432 15.78 31.19 1.64
CA HIS A 432 15.95 31.33 3.08
C HIS A 432 17.43 31.37 3.51
N PRO A 433 17.89 32.38 4.29
CA PRO A 433 19.31 32.61 4.56
C PRO A 433 20.09 31.42 5.14
N ARG A 434 19.47 30.58 5.98
CA ARG A 434 20.12 29.40 6.57
C ARG A 434 20.62 28.37 5.54
N PHE A 435 20.13 28.42 4.31
CA PHE A 435 20.49 27.49 3.24
C PHE A 435 21.41 28.09 2.17
N GLN A 436 21.96 29.30 2.39
CA GLN A 436 22.87 29.95 1.42
C GLN A 436 24.18 29.18 1.19
N SER A 437 24.60 28.32 2.12
CA SER A 437 25.74 27.41 1.99
C SER A 437 25.42 26.09 1.28
N PHE A 438 24.14 25.76 1.11
CA PHE A 438 23.66 24.51 0.49
C PHE A 438 23.42 24.74 -1.01
N LEU A 439 24.52 24.96 -1.74
CA LEU A 439 24.57 25.18 -3.19
C LEU A 439 25.12 23.95 -3.91
N ASN A 440 24.81 23.83 -5.21
CA ASN A 440 25.27 22.76 -6.12
C ASN A 440 24.79 21.36 -5.69
N PHE A 441 23.50 21.10 -5.86
CA PHE A 441 22.94 19.75 -5.95
C PHE A 441 22.74 19.38 -7.42
N ASP A 442 22.86 18.11 -7.76
CA ASP A 442 22.62 17.59 -9.10
C ASP A 442 21.12 17.39 -9.41
N GLU A 443 20.25 17.54 -8.40
CA GLU A 443 18.77 17.56 -8.52
C GLU A 443 18.18 18.98 -8.43
N SER A 444 17.05 19.19 -9.11
CA SER A 444 16.22 20.40 -9.04
C SER A 444 15.60 20.62 -7.65
N GLY A 445 15.22 21.86 -7.36
CA GLY A 445 14.41 22.21 -6.19
C GLY A 445 13.08 21.43 -6.13
N VAL A 446 12.44 21.21 -7.29
CA VAL A 446 11.24 20.38 -7.46
C VAL A 446 11.48 18.96 -6.98
N THR A 447 12.50 18.28 -7.52
CA THR A 447 12.77 16.86 -7.21
C THR A 447 13.21 16.69 -5.76
N ARG A 448 14.05 17.60 -5.27
CA ARG A 448 14.43 17.69 -3.86
C ARG A 448 13.22 17.86 -2.92
N TYR A 449 12.26 18.73 -3.26
CA TYR A 449 11.04 18.90 -2.47
C TYR A 449 10.19 17.62 -2.47
N ILE A 450 9.97 17.02 -3.63
CA ILE A 450 9.20 15.78 -3.77
C ILE A 450 9.82 14.67 -2.91
N HIS A 451 11.15 14.51 -2.95
CA HIS A 451 11.88 13.55 -2.13
C HIS A 451 11.77 13.86 -0.64
N MET A 452 12.14 15.07 -0.20
CA MET A 452 12.17 15.44 1.22
C MET A 452 10.78 15.42 1.89
N ALA A 453 9.75 15.92 1.20
CA ALA A 453 8.38 15.89 1.71
C ALA A 453 7.84 14.45 1.79
N SER A 454 8.13 13.61 0.78
CA SER A 454 7.75 12.19 0.80
C SER A 454 8.47 11.41 1.89
N GLU A 455 9.77 11.62 2.11
CA GLU A 455 10.53 10.97 3.18
C GLU A 455 10.01 11.37 4.58
N MET A 456 9.60 12.63 4.74
CA MET A 456 9.10 13.16 6.02
C MET A 456 7.68 12.68 6.36
N LEU A 457 6.77 12.68 5.36
CA LEU A 457 5.36 12.35 5.53
C LEU A 457 5.07 10.86 5.34
N CYS A 458 5.85 10.17 4.49
CA CYS A 458 5.62 8.80 4.05
C CYS A 458 6.90 7.92 3.95
N PRO A 459 7.77 7.89 4.98
CA PRO A 459 9.01 7.10 4.95
C PRO A 459 8.74 5.59 4.83
N SER A 460 9.69 4.88 4.20
CA SER A 460 9.67 3.42 4.06
C SER A 460 10.11 2.67 5.32
N GLU A 461 10.79 3.34 6.25
CA GLU A 461 11.32 2.78 7.50
C GLU A 461 10.95 3.66 8.71
N GLU A 462 11.26 3.22 9.93
CA GLU A 462 11.23 4.07 11.14
C GLU A 462 12.48 4.98 11.18
N THR A 463 12.62 5.85 10.16
CA THR A 463 13.56 6.98 10.17
C THR A 463 13.15 7.99 11.24
N ASN A 464 14.09 8.82 11.71
CA ASN A 464 13.80 9.90 12.64
C ASN A 464 14.10 11.24 11.96
N PRO A 465 13.15 12.20 11.90
CA PRO A 465 11.76 12.12 12.41
C PRO A 465 10.80 11.44 11.42
N ASN A 466 9.86 10.63 11.94
CA ASN A 466 8.76 10.04 11.15
C ASN A 466 7.43 10.70 11.54
N TYR A 467 6.85 11.48 10.63
CA TYR A 467 5.58 12.18 10.89
C TYR A 467 4.35 11.47 10.31
N ARG A 468 4.49 10.28 9.67
CA ARG A 468 3.40 9.60 8.95
C ARG A 468 2.13 9.38 9.77
N ARG A 469 2.26 9.09 11.07
CA ARG A 469 1.08 8.93 11.96
C ARG A 469 0.34 10.25 12.21
N HIS A 470 1.09 11.33 12.40
CA HIS A 470 0.52 12.67 12.59
C HIS A 470 -0.10 13.18 11.28
N TRP A 471 0.58 12.95 10.15
CA TRP A 471 0.06 13.28 8.81
C TRP A 471 -1.25 12.56 8.49
N LEU A 472 -1.32 11.24 8.73
CA LEU A 472 -2.54 10.46 8.52
C LEU A 472 -3.68 10.89 9.47
N ALA A 473 -3.39 11.27 10.71
CA ALA A 473 -4.39 11.81 11.63
C ALA A 473 -4.93 13.17 11.15
N PHE A 474 -4.05 14.09 10.76
CA PHE A 474 -4.39 15.40 10.20
C PHE A 474 -5.25 15.27 8.93
N CYS A 475 -4.87 14.40 8.00
CA CYS A 475 -5.66 14.07 6.80
C CYS A 475 -7.09 13.59 7.14
N LEU A 476 -7.23 12.74 8.16
CA LEU A 476 -8.53 12.22 8.59
C LEU A 476 -9.40 13.32 9.22
N GLU A 477 -8.81 14.21 10.02
CA GLU A 477 -9.50 15.36 10.62
C GLU A 477 -9.95 16.37 9.55
N ARG A 478 -9.07 16.68 8.58
CA ARG A 478 -9.36 17.49 7.39
C ARG A 478 -10.36 16.85 6.42
N LYS A 479 -10.69 15.56 6.62
CA LYS A 479 -11.48 14.72 5.69
C LYS A 479 -10.88 14.59 4.29
N ASN A 480 -9.59 14.90 4.14
CA ASN A 480 -8.83 14.78 2.90
C ASN A 480 -7.81 13.63 3.04
N PRO A 481 -8.14 12.38 2.64
CA PRO A 481 -7.31 11.23 2.92
C PRO A 481 -6.01 11.24 2.12
N SER A 482 -4.86 11.09 2.81
CA SER A 482 -3.51 11.13 2.22
C SER A 482 -3.42 10.35 0.90
N ARG A 483 -3.00 11.06 -0.16
CA ARG A 483 -2.71 10.53 -1.50
C ARG A 483 -1.23 10.28 -1.76
N LEU A 484 -0.36 10.57 -0.80
CA LEU A 484 1.08 10.35 -0.92
C LEU A 484 1.43 8.84 -0.88
N PRO A 485 2.23 8.32 -1.84
CA PRO A 485 2.71 6.95 -1.83
C PRO A 485 3.86 6.77 -0.81
N VAL A 486 4.43 5.57 -0.72
CA VAL A 486 5.61 5.32 0.14
C VAL A 486 6.87 5.85 -0.56
N TYR A 487 7.68 6.65 0.14
CA TYR A 487 8.82 7.38 -0.43
C TYR A 487 9.80 6.50 -1.23
N ARG A 488 10.47 5.54 -0.56
CA ARG A 488 11.27 4.53 -1.27
C ARG A 488 10.34 3.44 -1.76
N SER A 489 9.93 3.50 -3.01
CA SER A 489 9.33 2.39 -3.76
C SER A 489 10.25 1.98 -4.90
N ASN A 490 10.17 0.71 -5.32
CA ASN A 490 10.82 0.23 -6.54
C ASN A 490 9.92 0.42 -7.79
N ARG A 491 8.88 1.25 -7.74
CA ARG A 491 8.05 1.60 -8.92
C ARG A 491 8.59 2.86 -9.60
N ILE A 492 8.78 2.83 -10.92
CA ILE A 492 9.24 4.00 -11.70
C ILE A 492 8.31 5.20 -11.49
N ILE A 493 7.00 4.95 -11.51
CA ILE A 493 5.98 6.00 -11.41
C ILE A 493 5.85 6.63 -10.01
N ASN A 494 6.60 6.18 -9.00
CA ASN A 494 6.42 6.61 -7.61
C ASN A 494 6.73 8.09 -7.38
N TYR A 495 7.79 8.61 -7.99
CA TYR A 495 8.16 10.04 -7.96
C TYR A 495 7.04 10.92 -8.53
N PHE A 496 6.49 10.49 -9.68
CA PHE A 496 5.42 11.19 -10.40
C PHE A 496 4.08 11.15 -9.63
N GLU A 497 3.77 10.00 -9.01
CA GLU A 497 2.61 9.81 -8.13
C GLU A 497 2.73 10.63 -6.83
N ALA A 498 3.96 10.77 -6.29
CA ALA A 498 4.24 11.64 -5.15
C ALA A 498 4.05 13.13 -5.48
N ALA A 499 4.49 13.60 -6.66
CA ALA A 499 4.24 14.97 -7.11
C ALA A 499 2.73 15.28 -7.19
N ALA A 500 1.93 14.37 -7.77
CA ALA A 500 0.48 14.50 -7.80
C ALA A 500 -0.16 14.44 -6.40
N GLY A 501 0.38 13.60 -5.50
CA GLY A 501 -0.04 13.54 -4.10
C GLY A 501 0.26 14.83 -3.33
N LEU A 502 1.41 15.45 -3.54
CA LEU A 502 1.79 16.71 -2.88
C LEU A 502 0.88 17.86 -3.31
N ILE A 503 0.64 18.04 -4.62
CA ILE A 503 -0.21 19.12 -5.12
C ILE A 503 -1.70 18.92 -4.76
N HIS A 504 -2.17 17.68 -4.72
CA HIS A 504 -3.50 17.38 -4.17
C HIS A 504 -3.67 17.82 -2.70
N HIS A 505 -2.56 17.89 -1.95
CA HIS A 505 -2.51 18.25 -0.54
C HIS A 505 -1.73 19.56 -0.27
N HIS A 506 -1.51 20.45 -1.25
CA HIS A 506 -0.54 21.56 -1.09
C HIS A 506 -0.85 22.47 0.14
N GLU A 507 -2.10 22.91 0.30
CA GLU A 507 -2.58 23.66 1.47
C GLU A 507 -2.39 22.87 2.79
N ASP A 508 -2.77 21.58 2.75
CA ASP A 508 -2.72 20.66 3.89
C ASP A 508 -1.27 20.39 4.33
N VAL A 509 -0.33 20.25 3.40
CA VAL A 509 1.11 20.03 3.67
C VAL A 509 1.74 21.30 4.24
N ALA A 510 1.53 22.46 3.61
CA ALA A 510 2.11 23.73 4.08
C ALA A 510 1.64 24.07 5.51
N LEU A 511 0.36 23.86 5.81
CA LEU A 511 -0.20 24.09 7.15
C LEU A 511 0.28 23.04 8.16
N PHE A 512 0.23 21.74 7.82
CA PHE A 512 0.71 20.67 8.70
C PHE A 512 2.19 20.84 9.09
N VAL A 513 3.03 21.24 8.14
CA VAL A 513 4.46 21.47 8.38
C VAL A 513 4.69 22.72 9.24
N THR A 514 3.89 23.77 9.04
CA THR A 514 3.95 24.99 9.89
C THR A 514 3.50 24.70 11.32
N ASP A 515 2.40 23.96 11.51
CA ASP A 515 1.94 23.53 12.84
C ASP A 515 2.99 22.66 13.54
N LEU A 516 3.65 21.74 12.81
CA LEU A 516 4.77 20.95 13.34
C LEU A 516 5.99 21.80 13.73
N GLN A 517 6.26 22.93 13.06
CA GLN A 517 7.33 23.84 13.48
C GLN A 517 6.99 24.53 14.80
N LEU A 518 5.76 25.01 14.96
CA LEU A 518 5.29 25.66 16.18
C LEU A 518 5.26 24.72 17.41
N LEU A 519 5.18 23.40 17.18
CA LEU A 519 5.19 22.36 18.22
C LEU A 519 6.58 21.82 18.57
N ASN A 520 7.66 22.28 17.93
CA ASN A 520 9.03 21.81 18.18
C ASN A 520 9.96 22.93 18.65
N ASP A 521 10.32 22.93 19.94
CA ASP A 521 11.27 23.90 20.54
C ASP A 521 12.69 23.87 19.91
N ASN A 522 13.02 22.83 19.12
CA ASN A 522 14.32 22.66 18.48
C ASN A 522 14.22 22.85 16.97
N SER A 523 15.06 23.73 16.42
CA SER A 523 15.15 24.02 14.97
C SER A 523 15.50 22.77 14.15
N ASN A 524 14.51 22.27 13.40
CA ASN A 524 14.67 21.10 12.56
C ASN A 524 14.91 21.51 11.10
N ILE A 525 16.16 21.43 10.65
CA ILE A 525 16.61 21.87 9.31
C ILE A 525 15.84 21.18 8.17
N LEU A 526 15.42 19.93 8.33
CA LEU A 526 14.62 19.22 7.32
C LEU A 526 13.19 19.76 7.25
N LEU A 527 12.60 20.05 8.41
CA LEU A 527 11.26 20.64 8.52
C LEU A 527 11.26 22.10 8.03
N GLU A 528 12.31 22.86 8.29
CA GLU A 528 12.55 24.22 7.75
C GLU A 528 12.70 24.21 6.23
N SER A 529 13.45 23.23 5.69
CA SER A 529 13.57 23.01 4.25
C SER A 529 12.20 22.77 3.61
N VAL A 530 11.47 21.75 4.07
CA VAL A 530 10.18 21.37 3.47
C VAL A 530 9.14 22.49 3.62
N ASN A 531 9.14 23.28 4.71
CA ASN A 531 8.20 24.40 4.83
C ASN A 531 8.52 25.53 3.83
N ALA A 532 9.80 25.88 3.67
CA ALA A 532 10.22 26.91 2.72
C ALA A 532 9.95 26.51 1.25
N ASP A 533 9.95 25.21 0.95
CA ASP A 533 9.57 24.68 -0.36
C ASP A 533 8.04 24.56 -0.53
N ALA A 534 7.30 24.18 0.52
CA ALA A 534 5.84 24.02 0.49
C ALA A 534 5.09 25.36 0.33
N ASN A 535 5.65 26.46 0.86
CA ASN A 535 5.05 27.81 0.79
C ASN A 535 5.55 28.64 -0.41
N ASP A 536 6.33 28.07 -1.34
CA ASP A 536 6.77 28.77 -2.55
C ASP A 536 5.85 28.43 -3.74
N GLU A 537 4.96 29.37 -4.09
CA GLU A 537 3.97 29.21 -5.17
C GLU A 537 4.61 28.91 -6.53
N ALA A 538 5.80 29.44 -6.83
CA ALA A 538 6.50 29.16 -8.08
C ALA A 538 7.07 27.73 -8.08
N LEU A 539 7.57 27.24 -6.94
CA LEU A 539 7.99 25.84 -6.81
C LEU A 539 6.80 24.88 -6.88
N GLN A 540 5.68 25.18 -6.20
CA GLN A 540 4.45 24.39 -6.29
C GLN A 540 3.87 24.37 -7.72
N ALA A 541 3.98 25.48 -8.46
CA ALA A 541 3.64 25.53 -9.88
C ALA A 541 4.49 24.55 -10.72
N LEU A 542 5.80 24.47 -10.50
CA LEU A 542 6.66 23.50 -11.19
C LEU A 542 6.39 22.04 -10.77
N VAL A 543 6.18 21.77 -9.48
CA VAL A 543 5.75 20.44 -8.99
C VAL A 543 4.40 20.04 -9.62
N CYS A 544 3.51 21.01 -9.89
CA CYS A 544 2.26 20.79 -10.61
C CYS A 544 2.48 20.40 -12.09
N VAL A 545 3.53 20.89 -12.76
CA VAL A 545 3.90 20.41 -14.12
C VAL A 545 4.22 18.91 -14.08
N VAL A 546 5.00 18.45 -13.09
CA VAL A 546 5.31 17.02 -12.89
C VAL A 546 4.05 16.22 -12.55
N ALA A 547 3.17 16.75 -11.70
CA ALA A 547 1.88 16.14 -11.38
C ALA A 547 0.97 15.99 -12.62
N VAL A 548 0.92 16.98 -13.52
CA VAL A 548 0.12 16.89 -14.76
C VAL A 548 0.74 15.89 -15.74
N VAL A 549 2.08 15.79 -15.84
CA VAL A 549 2.75 14.72 -16.61
C VAL A 549 2.39 13.33 -16.06
N TYR A 550 2.30 13.17 -14.74
CA TYR A 550 1.78 11.92 -14.15
C TYR A 550 0.34 11.64 -14.59
N LEU A 551 -0.57 12.60 -14.40
CA LEU A 551 -2.01 12.37 -14.62
C LEU A 551 -2.38 12.17 -16.10
N LYS A 552 -1.65 12.79 -17.03
CA LYS A 552 -1.99 12.84 -18.46
C LYS A 552 -1.13 11.93 -19.34
N VAL A 553 0.11 11.62 -18.94
CA VAL A 553 1.05 10.80 -19.73
C VAL A 553 1.36 9.49 -19.00
N LEU A 554 2.11 9.54 -17.89
CA LEU A 554 2.71 8.35 -17.30
C LEU A 554 1.69 7.43 -16.60
N GLY A 555 0.73 8.00 -15.87
CA GLY A 555 -0.36 7.26 -15.23
C GLY A 555 -1.25 6.52 -16.24
N PRO A 556 -1.80 7.21 -17.25
CA PRO A 556 -2.51 6.58 -18.37
C PRO A 556 -1.69 5.50 -19.08
N PHE A 557 -0.39 5.73 -19.30
CA PHE A 557 0.48 4.77 -19.97
C PHE A 557 0.74 3.53 -19.11
N TRP A 558 0.98 3.71 -17.81
CA TRP A 558 1.11 2.59 -16.86
C TRP A 558 -0.19 1.81 -16.71
N GLN A 559 -1.33 2.48 -16.83
CA GLN A 559 -2.65 1.85 -16.84
C GLN A 559 -2.86 1.00 -18.09
N LEU A 560 -2.46 1.48 -19.27
CA LEU A 560 -2.44 0.68 -20.50
C LEU A 560 -1.59 -0.58 -20.31
N LEU A 561 -0.35 -0.43 -19.84
CA LEU A 561 0.57 -1.54 -19.63
C LEU A 561 0.05 -2.57 -18.61
N LYS A 562 -0.66 -2.14 -17.55
CA LYS A 562 -1.26 -3.05 -16.56
C LYS A 562 -2.68 -3.52 -16.90
N SER A 563 -3.16 -3.30 -18.14
CA SER A 563 -4.52 -3.67 -18.57
C SER A 563 -4.56 -4.82 -19.57
N ASP A 564 -5.77 -5.30 -19.86
CA ASP A 564 -6.08 -6.22 -20.98
C ASP A 564 -5.97 -5.53 -22.36
N GLY A 565 -5.08 -4.55 -22.51
CA GLY A 565 -4.76 -3.91 -23.78
C GLY A 565 -4.01 -4.88 -24.69
N GLU A 566 -4.43 -4.95 -25.94
CA GLU A 566 -3.93 -5.90 -26.94
C GLU A 566 -2.47 -5.56 -27.30
N TYR A 567 -1.53 -6.45 -26.95
CA TYR A 567 -0.08 -6.26 -27.15
C TYR A 567 0.30 -5.91 -28.62
N PRO A 568 -0.28 -6.54 -29.66
CA PRO A 568 0.04 -6.21 -31.05
C PRO A 568 -0.35 -4.78 -31.49
N LEU A 569 -1.22 -4.09 -30.74
CA LEU A 569 -1.65 -2.73 -31.06
C LEU A 569 -0.70 -1.65 -30.51
N PHE A 570 0.46 -2.05 -29.96
CA PHE A 570 1.42 -1.14 -29.31
C PHE A 570 1.80 0.08 -30.17
N SER A 571 2.13 -0.09 -31.45
CA SER A 571 2.49 1.02 -32.34
C SER A 571 1.36 2.04 -32.51
N ARG A 572 0.09 1.59 -32.52
CA ARG A 572 -1.08 2.49 -32.54
C ARG A 572 -1.25 3.24 -31.23
N TYR A 573 -0.96 2.63 -30.08
CA TYR A 573 -0.99 3.33 -28.79
C TYR A 573 0.13 4.38 -28.70
N ILE A 574 1.35 4.05 -29.11
CA ILE A 574 2.49 4.98 -29.14
C ILE A 574 2.25 6.14 -30.13
N LEU A 575 1.72 5.85 -31.32
CA LEU A 575 1.31 6.89 -32.28
C LEU A 575 0.27 7.84 -31.67
N CYS A 576 -0.76 7.32 -30.99
CA CYS A 576 -1.78 8.17 -30.39
C CYS A 576 -1.24 9.02 -29.22
N LEU A 577 -0.30 8.50 -28.43
CA LEU A 577 0.43 9.30 -27.45
C LEU A 577 1.25 10.41 -28.12
N TYR A 578 2.01 10.07 -29.17
CA TYR A 578 2.85 11.01 -29.90
C TYR A 578 2.04 12.16 -30.53
N GLU A 579 0.93 11.84 -31.22
CA GLU A 579 -0.01 12.83 -31.76
C GLU A 579 -0.52 13.78 -30.67
N LYS A 580 -0.78 13.26 -29.45
CA LYS A 580 -1.19 14.10 -28.31
C LYS A 580 -0.06 14.92 -27.70
N LEU A 581 1.17 14.40 -27.59
CA LEU A 581 2.31 15.19 -27.15
C LEU A 581 2.58 16.37 -28.11
N LEU A 582 2.42 16.16 -29.42
CA LEU A 582 2.49 17.23 -30.42
C LEU A 582 1.34 18.24 -30.25
N GLU A 583 0.09 17.79 -30.11
CA GLU A 583 -1.07 18.67 -29.86
C GLU A 583 -0.87 19.55 -28.61
N TRP A 584 -0.44 18.94 -27.51
CA TRP A 584 -0.20 19.60 -26.23
C TRP A 584 1.04 20.49 -26.19
N SER A 585 2.03 20.24 -27.05
CA SER A 585 3.17 21.15 -27.27
C SER A 585 2.73 22.49 -27.87
N GLN A 586 1.63 22.50 -28.64
CA GLN A 586 1.03 23.71 -29.19
C GLN A 586 0.05 24.34 -28.19
N ASP A 587 -0.86 23.56 -27.60
CA ASP A 587 -1.77 24.04 -26.54
C ASP A 587 -1.95 23.06 -25.36
N ALA A 588 -1.29 23.38 -24.25
CA ALA A 588 -1.43 22.67 -22.98
C ALA A 588 -2.71 23.03 -22.19
N SER A 589 -3.59 23.93 -22.64
CA SER A 589 -4.79 24.33 -21.85
C SER A 589 -5.72 23.16 -21.53
N CYS A 590 -5.80 22.13 -22.39
CA CYS A 590 -6.59 20.93 -22.11
C CYS A 590 -5.97 19.99 -21.07
N LEU A 591 -4.66 20.09 -20.80
CA LEU A 591 -3.99 19.32 -19.75
C LEU A 591 -4.38 19.80 -18.34
N LEU A 592 -4.76 21.07 -18.21
CA LEU A 592 -5.14 21.72 -16.93
C LEU A 592 -6.57 21.39 -16.47
N GLN A 593 -7.32 20.57 -17.22
CA GLN A 593 -8.69 20.15 -16.89
C GLN A 593 -8.82 18.62 -16.92
N PRO A 594 -9.70 18.03 -16.11
CA PRO A 594 -9.91 16.58 -16.08
C PRO A 594 -10.64 16.09 -17.35
N GLU A 595 -10.35 14.86 -17.77
CA GLU A 595 -10.97 14.19 -18.91
C GLU A 595 -12.33 13.61 -18.54
N ALA A 596 -13.39 14.02 -19.25
CA ALA A 596 -14.76 13.70 -18.88
C ALA A 596 -15.16 12.22 -18.99
N PHE A 597 -14.45 11.40 -19.78
CA PHE A 597 -14.84 10.01 -20.07
C PHE A 597 -13.69 9.03 -20.30
N VAL A 598 -12.70 9.41 -21.11
CA VAL A 598 -11.56 8.55 -21.51
C VAL A 598 -10.28 9.34 -21.68
N ASN A 599 -9.15 8.67 -21.45
CA ASN A 599 -7.80 9.18 -21.67
C ASN A 599 -7.27 8.90 -23.09
N VAL A 600 -6.02 9.31 -23.33
CA VAL A 600 -5.28 9.11 -24.60
C VAL A 600 -5.27 7.64 -25.10
N PHE A 601 -5.36 6.65 -24.22
CA PHE A 601 -5.44 5.22 -24.59
C PHE A 601 -6.87 4.67 -24.62
N LEU A 602 -7.87 5.56 -24.67
CA LEU A 602 -9.32 5.26 -24.66
C LEU A 602 -9.80 4.51 -23.40
N GLN A 603 -9.07 4.64 -22.29
CA GLN A 603 -9.40 4.03 -21.01
C GLN A 603 -9.99 5.05 -20.02
N VAL A 604 -10.68 4.60 -18.97
CA VAL A 604 -11.16 5.49 -17.90
C VAL A 604 -9.98 6.15 -17.19
N PRO A 605 -9.95 7.48 -16.98
CA PRO A 605 -8.84 8.17 -16.29
C PRO A 605 -8.88 7.90 -14.77
N MET A 606 -8.29 6.79 -14.31
CA MET A 606 -8.39 6.35 -12.91
C MET A 606 -7.56 7.19 -11.93
N GLN A 607 -6.52 7.87 -12.43
CA GLN A 607 -5.59 8.70 -11.67
C GLN A 607 -6.22 10.05 -11.35
N GLU A 608 -6.86 10.70 -12.34
CA GLU A 608 -7.47 12.02 -12.17
C GLU A 608 -8.51 12.05 -11.05
N GLY A 609 -9.42 11.07 -11.03
CA GLY A 609 -10.40 10.88 -9.95
C GLY A 609 -9.82 10.40 -8.61
N THR A 610 -8.49 10.26 -8.50
CA THR A 610 -7.77 10.01 -7.24
C THR A 610 -7.09 11.29 -6.74
N PHE A 611 -6.58 12.11 -7.66
CA PHE A 611 -5.80 13.31 -7.41
C PHE A 611 -6.56 14.60 -7.77
N GLU A 612 -7.87 14.66 -7.52
CA GLU A 612 -8.76 15.77 -7.94
C GLU A 612 -8.29 17.17 -7.50
N GLY A 613 -7.63 17.29 -6.34
CA GLY A 613 -6.98 18.51 -5.85
C GLY A 613 -5.94 19.12 -6.80
N VAL A 614 -5.33 18.36 -7.72
CA VAL A 614 -4.43 18.92 -8.75
C VAL A 614 -5.23 19.79 -9.73
N PHE A 615 -6.41 19.34 -10.17
CA PHE A 615 -7.31 20.13 -11.02
C PHE A 615 -8.11 21.20 -10.25
N ARG A 616 -8.03 21.21 -8.91
CA ARG A 616 -8.40 22.35 -8.07
C ARG A 616 -7.29 23.41 -8.16
N PHE A 617 -6.05 23.06 -7.80
CA PHE A 617 -4.89 23.95 -7.90
C PHE A 617 -4.72 24.59 -9.31
N CYS A 618 -4.87 23.82 -10.40
CA CYS A 618 -4.82 24.37 -11.76
C CYS A 618 -5.96 25.34 -12.09
N ARG A 619 -7.12 25.21 -11.45
CA ARG A 619 -8.29 26.11 -11.62
C ARG A 619 -8.12 27.38 -10.83
N ASP A 620 -7.68 27.26 -9.57
CA ASP A 620 -7.53 28.38 -8.66
C ASP A 620 -6.39 29.31 -9.10
N ASN A 621 -5.39 28.76 -9.81
CA ASN A 621 -4.32 29.53 -10.45
C ASN A 621 -4.61 29.94 -11.91
N ALA A 622 -5.77 29.59 -12.50
CA ALA A 622 -5.98 29.69 -13.96
C ALA A 622 -5.87 31.11 -14.53
N GLU A 623 -6.19 32.13 -13.73
CA GLU A 623 -6.16 33.55 -14.15
C GLU A 623 -4.89 34.30 -13.70
N ASN A 624 -3.96 33.63 -13.02
CA ASN A 624 -2.76 34.26 -12.45
C ASN A 624 -1.46 33.90 -13.20
N GLN A 625 -0.34 34.48 -12.75
CA GLN A 625 0.99 34.25 -13.33
C GLN A 625 1.44 32.79 -13.27
N PHE A 626 1.01 32.03 -12.24
CA PHE A 626 1.36 30.63 -12.06
C PHE A 626 0.57 29.72 -13.01
N GLY A 627 -0.72 29.99 -13.27
CA GLY A 627 -1.45 29.30 -14.34
C GLY A 627 -0.80 29.47 -15.72
N THR A 628 -0.31 30.68 -15.99
CA THR A 628 0.46 30.99 -17.22
C THR A 628 1.80 30.24 -17.25
N LEU A 629 2.54 30.21 -16.13
CA LEU A 629 3.80 29.47 -15.98
C LEU A 629 3.60 27.96 -16.20
N ILE A 630 2.62 27.34 -15.52
CA ILE A 630 2.32 25.91 -15.65
C ILE A 630 1.99 25.58 -17.11
N LYS A 631 1.18 26.40 -17.79
CA LYS A 631 0.88 26.20 -19.22
C LYS A 631 2.13 26.25 -20.10
N ALA A 632 2.98 27.26 -19.94
CA ALA A 632 4.20 27.42 -20.74
C ALA A 632 5.23 26.30 -20.48
N CYS A 633 5.42 25.92 -19.22
CA CYS A 633 6.26 24.79 -18.83
C CYS A 633 5.71 23.46 -19.36
N LEU A 634 4.39 23.25 -19.37
CA LEU A 634 3.77 22.07 -19.99
C LEU A 634 3.97 22.04 -21.51
N GLN A 635 3.79 23.15 -22.23
CA GLN A 635 4.05 23.21 -23.68
C GLN A 635 5.51 22.81 -24.01
N ARG A 636 6.48 23.36 -23.26
CA ARG A 636 7.91 23.00 -23.38
C ARG A 636 8.18 21.53 -23.02
N MET A 637 7.57 21.04 -21.93
CA MET A 637 7.70 19.66 -21.49
C MET A 637 7.14 18.67 -22.52
N MET A 638 5.92 18.88 -23.02
CA MET A 638 5.30 17.97 -24.00
C MET A 638 6.08 17.95 -25.32
N LYS A 639 6.69 19.07 -25.72
CA LYS A 639 7.64 19.12 -26.84
C LYS A 639 8.88 18.26 -26.60
N ALA A 640 9.48 18.33 -25.41
CA ALA A 640 10.65 17.53 -25.04
C ALA A 640 10.31 16.04 -24.97
N LEU A 641 9.15 15.68 -24.41
CA LEU A 641 8.64 14.31 -24.38
C LEU A 641 8.34 13.75 -25.78
N ALA A 642 7.85 14.56 -26.71
CA ALA A 642 7.67 14.17 -28.10
C ALA A 642 9.02 13.81 -28.76
N ALA A 643 10.07 14.62 -28.55
CA ALA A 643 11.41 14.35 -29.07
C ALA A 643 12.02 13.06 -28.47
N VAL A 644 11.87 12.81 -27.17
CA VAL A 644 12.30 11.54 -26.55
C VAL A 644 11.59 10.33 -27.16
N LEU A 645 10.30 10.48 -27.52
CA LEU A 645 9.51 9.45 -28.18
C LEU A 645 9.98 9.24 -29.63
N GLU A 646 10.32 10.30 -30.37
CA GLU A 646 10.95 10.21 -31.69
C GLU A 646 12.29 9.45 -31.62
N ASP A 647 13.24 9.90 -30.80
CA ASP A 647 14.59 9.33 -30.75
C ASP A 647 14.59 7.84 -30.37
N ASN A 648 13.75 7.44 -29.41
CA ASN A 648 13.77 6.11 -28.81
C ASN A 648 12.70 5.14 -29.35
N LEU A 649 11.60 5.64 -29.93
CA LEU A 649 10.47 4.84 -30.42
C LEU A 649 10.06 5.14 -31.87
N LYS A 650 10.89 5.82 -32.67
CA LYS A 650 10.70 6.00 -34.14
C LYS A 650 10.29 4.74 -34.90
N ASP A 651 10.76 3.56 -34.49
CA ASP A 651 10.44 2.29 -35.15
C ASP A 651 8.93 1.96 -35.05
N PHE A 652 8.22 2.58 -34.09
CA PHE A 652 6.77 2.48 -33.88
C PHE A 652 5.99 3.69 -34.42
N LEU A 653 6.67 4.75 -34.90
CA LEU A 653 6.10 5.97 -35.48
C LEU A 653 5.99 5.89 -37.03
N PRO A 654 5.26 6.80 -37.70
CA PRO A 654 5.00 6.70 -39.13
C PRO A 654 6.29 6.65 -39.97
N GLY A 655 6.46 5.55 -40.72
CA GLY A 655 7.68 5.25 -41.49
C GLY A 655 8.65 4.28 -40.78
N GLY A 656 8.48 4.03 -39.48
CA GLY A 656 9.22 3.04 -38.72
C GLY A 656 8.88 1.59 -39.07
N GLU A 657 9.75 0.64 -38.70
CA GLU A 657 9.62 -0.76 -39.09
C GLU A 657 8.33 -1.43 -38.58
N HIS A 658 7.89 -1.08 -37.37
CA HIS A 658 6.78 -1.68 -36.64
C HIS A 658 5.48 -0.83 -36.71
N CYS A 659 5.52 0.33 -37.37
CA CYS A 659 4.34 1.16 -37.63
C CYS A 659 3.59 0.68 -38.89
N LYS A 660 3.03 -0.54 -38.82
CA LYS A 660 2.29 -1.18 -39.91
C LYS A 660 0.98 -1.75 -39.38
N ASP A 661 -0.09 -1.62 -40.16
CA ASP A 661 -1.38 -2.20 -39.79
C ASP A 661 -1.33 -3.74 -39.81
N LEU A 662 -1.82 -4.35 -38.74
CA LEU A 662 -1.82 -5.80 -38.58
C LEU A 662 -2.95 -6.44 -39.41
N PRO A 663 -2.66 -7.49 -40.21
CA PRO A 663 -3.69 -8.26 -40.90
C PRO A 663 -4.74 -8.85 -39.94
N SER A 664 -5.98 -8.93 -40.40
CA SER A 664 -7.13 -9.24 -39.54
C SER A 664 -7.13 -10.67 -38.98
N ASP A 665 -6.47 -11.60 -39.67
CA ASP A 665 -6.23 -12.97 -39.22
C ASP A 665 -5.25 -13.01 -38.04
N ILE A 666 -4.13 -12.27 -38.12
CA ILE A 666 -3.18 -12.15 -37.00
C ILE A 666 -3.81 -11.40 -35.82
N ALA A 667 -4.60 -10.35 -36.09
CA ALA A 667 -5.34 -9.64 -35.05
C ALA A 667 -6.30 -10.58 -34.27
N VAL A 668 -6.97 -11.52 -34.95
CA VAL A 668 -7.81 -12.54 -34.30
C VAL A 668 -6.99 -13.57 -33.53
N GLN A 669 -5.85 -14.04 -34.07
CA GLN A 669 -4.96 -14.98 -33.36
C GLN A 669 -4.38 -14.37 -32.07
N MET A 670 -4.02 -13.09 -32.12
CA MET A 670 -3.31 -12.38 -31.05
C MET A 670 -4.24 -11.55 -30.13
N ALA A 671 -5.57 -11.59 -30.33
CA ALA A 671 -6.54 -10.91 -29.48
C ALA A 671 -6.54 -11.35 -27.99
N ASN A 672 -5.87 -12.46 -27.68
CA ASN A 672 -5.66 -12.97 -26.32
C ASN A 672 -4.23 -12.72 -25.78
N CYS A 673 -3.43 -11.90 -26.47
CA CYS A 673 -2.08 -11.50 -26.09
C CYS A 673 -2.13 -10.06 -25.56
N THR A 674 -1.92 -9.86 -24.26
CA THR A 674 -2.18 -8.57 -23.58
C THR A 674 -0.97 -8.05 -22.81
N PHE A 675 -0.88 -6.73 -22.59
CA PHE A 675 0.19 -6.16 -21.76
C PHE A 675 0.15 -6.68 -20.31
N SER A 676 -1.03 -7.01 -19.77
CA SER A 676 -1.18 -7.67 -18.46
C SER A 676 -0.43 -9.01 -18.33
N GLN A 677 -0.14 -9.71 -19.43
CA GLN A 677 0.68 -10.94 -19.44
C GLN A 677 2.20 -10.66 -19.48
N LEU A 678 2.59 -9.45 -19.87
CA LEU A 678 3.99 -8.99 -19.89
C LEU A 678 4.37 -8.28 -18.59
N MET A 679 3.45 -7.50 -18.04
CA MET A 679 3.61 -6.69 -16.82
C MET A 679 3.28 -7.49 -15.55
N GLY A 680 3.69 -8.77 -15.54
CA GLY A 680 3.59 -9.66 -14.39
C GLY A 680 4.38 -9.15 -13.19
N GLU A 681 4.01 -9.64 -12.01
CA GLU A 681 4.67 -9.32 -10.74
C GLU A 681 6.08 -9.93 -10.71
N TYR A 682 7.10 -9.12 -10.41
CA TYR A 682 8.50 -9.54 -10.46
C TYR A 682 8.88 -10.44 -9.27
N PRO A 683 9.11 -11.75 -9.46
CA PRO A 683 9.16 -12.72 -8.35
C PRO A 683 10.46 -12.67 -7.54
N PHE A 684 11.49 -11.98 -8.04
CA PHE A 684 12.81 -11.88 -7.40
C PHE A 684 13.03 -10.55 -6.67
N GLY A 685 11.95 -9.79 -6.40
CA GLY A 685 12.00 -8.51 -5.72
C GLY A 685 12.16 -8.62 -4.19
N HIS A 686 12.73 -7.60 -3.56
CA HIS A 686 12.72 -7.51 -2.09
C HIS A 686 11.31 -7.15 -1.59
N ALA A 687 10.64 -8.12 -0.95
CA ALA A 687 9.32 -7.92 -0.37
C ALA A 687 9.34 -6.82 0.71
N TYR A 688 8.52 -5.79 0.53
CA TYR A 688 8.39 -4.71 1.50
C TYR A 688 7.74 -5.20 2.81
N PRO A 689 8.12 -4.67 3.99
CA PRO A 689 7.63 -5.18 5.28
C PRO A 689 6.10 -5.14 5.50
N TYR A 690 5.36 -4.43 4.65
CA TYR A 690 3.93 -4.14 4.80
C TYR A 690 2.98 -5.28 4.43
N GLU A 691 3.41 -6.28 3.64
CA GLU A 691 2.55 -7.42 3.27
C GLU A 691 1.97 -8.16 4.48
N LYS A 692 2.74 -8.22 5.59
CA LYS A 692 2.33 -8.91 6.82
C LYS A 692 1.37 -8.08 7.70
N SER A 693 0.85 -6.96 7.18
CA SER A 693 -0.05 -6.05 7.90
C SER A 693 -1.14 -5.42 7.01
N ARG A 694 -1.80 -6.20 6.15
CA ARG A 694 -3.12 -5.85 5.60
C ARG A 694 -4.15 -6.95 5.92
N PRO A 695 -5.37 -6.61 6.37
CA PRO A 695 -6.51 -7.49 6.19
C PRO A 695 -6.87 -7.60 4.68
N ASP A 696 -7.83 -8.45 4.35
CA ASP A 696 -8.53 -8.44 3.06
C ASP A 696 -7.72 -8.87 1.81
N LYS A 697 -6.85 -9.86 1.98
CA LYS A 697 -6.68 -10.96 1.00
C LYS A 697 -6.93 -12.31 1.66
N THR A 698 -8.20 -12.74 1.69
CA THR A 698 -8.59 -14.12 2.05
C THR A 698 -9.29 -14.81 0.87
N LEU A 699 -8.50 -15.32 -0.07
CA LEU A 699 -9.00 -16.29 -1.06
C LEU A 699 -7.95 -17.36 -1.34
N GLY A 700 -8.40 -18.61 -1.36
CA GLY A 700 -7.57 -19.79 -1.18
C GLY A 700 -6.39 -19.95 -2.14
N ARG A 701 -5.20 -20.10 -1.55
CA ARG A 701 -4.23 -21.08 -2.03
C ARG A 701 -4.50 -22.38 -1.27
N THR A 702 -4.95 -23.41 -1.98
CA THR A 702 -5.26 -24.72 -1.38
C THR A 702 -4.00 -25.34 -0.79
N GLU A 703 -4.10 -25.90 0.43
CA GLU A 703 -3.02 -26.67 1.04
C GLU A 703 -2.79 -27.95 0.21
N GLY A 704 -1.53 -28.22 -0.17
CA GLY A 704 -1.20 -29.09 -1.31
C GLY A 704 0.14 -29.81 -1.20
N SER A 705 0.35 -30.50 -0.09
CA SER A 705 1.49 -31.39 0.24
C SER A 705 2.87 -30.75 0.49
N ILE A 706 3.52 -31.33 1.51
CA ILE A 706 4.95 -31.27 1.80
C ILE A 706 5.69 -32.19 0.80
N GLY A 707 6.98 -31.92 0.56
CA GLY A 707 7.87 -32.77 -0.24
C GLY A 707 9.27 -32.17 -0.35
N GLU A 708 10.12 -32.37 0.67
CA GLU A 708 11.50 -31.87 0.68
C GLU A 708 12.48 -32.85 -0.01
N ASN A 709 13.47 -32.27 -0.70
CA ASN A 709 14.82 -32.78 -0.96
C ASN A 709 15.03 -34.20 -1.53
N ALA A 710 15.65 -34.28 -2.71
CA ALA A 710 17.04 -34.74 -2.83
C ALA A 710 17.62 -34.55 -4.24
N GLU A 711 18.82 -33.99 -4.34
CA GLU A 711 19.76 -34.31 -5.43
C GLU A 711 20.64 -35.49 -4.98
N LYS A 712 20.77 -36.53 -5.80
CA LYS A 712 22.00 -37.35 -5.95
C LYS A 712 21.86 -38.45 -7.00
N GLU A 713 22.77 -38.41 -7.97
CA GLU A 713 23.21 -39.55 -8.78
C GLU A 713 24.67 -39.90 -8.38
N PRO A 714 25.27 -41.01 -8.86
CA PRO A 714 24.68 -42.31 -9.22
C PRO A 714 25.45 -43.50 -8.61
N ALA A 715 24.93 -44.75 -8.73
CA ALA A 715 25.68 -45.97 -9.14
C ALA A 715 24.93 -47.30 -8.84
N SER A 716 24.70 -48.07 -9.91
CA SER A 716 24.62 -49.56 -10.02
C SER A 716 24.47 -50.47 -8.77
N GLN A 717 23.46 -51.34 -8.78
CA GLN A 717 23.62 -52.77 -9.13
C GLN A 717 22.26 -53.46 -9.40
N GLU A 718 22.27 -54.74 -9.80
CA GLU A 718 21.16 -55.46 -10.48
C GLU A 718 20.34 -56.41 -9.59
N ALA A 719 19.26 -56.98 -10.16
CA ALA A 719 18.50 -58.16 -9.73
C ALA A 719 17.57 -58.00 -8.49
N THR A 720 16.40 -58.65 -8.36
CA THR A 720 15.58 -59.51 -9.26
C THR A 720 14.13 -59.58 -8.75
N ASP A 721 13.17 -59.91 -9.64
CA ASP A 721 11.93 -60.70 -9.41
C ASP A 721 10.88 -60.26 -8.33
N GLU A 722 9.58 -60.65 -8.36
CA GLU A 722 8.64 -61.00 -9.44
C GLU A 722 7.16 -60.83 -8.94
N LEU A 723 6.23 -60.73 -9.90
CA LEU A 723 4.82 -61.17 -9.90
C LEU A 723 3.69 -60.70 -8.93
N THR A 724 2.51 -60.54 -9.58
CA THR A 724 1.11 -60.83 -9.13
C THR A 724 0.37 -59.97 -8.10
N SER A 725 -0.39 -59.01 -8.62
CA SER A 725 -1.88 -58.98 -8.64
C SER A 725 -2.73 -59.47 -7.45
N ALA A 726 -3.73 -58.65 -7.08
CA ALA A 726 -5.14 -58.99 -7.29
C ALA A 726 -6.02 -57.71 -7.28
N ALA A 727 -7.16 -57.74 -7.97
CA ALA A 727 -8.16 -56.66 -7.95
C ALA A 727 -9.54 -57.20 -7.55
N VAL A 728 -10.31 -56.43 -6.78
CA VAL A 728 -11.74 -56.65 -6.57
C VAL A 728 -12.48 -55.33 -6.74
N ILE A 729 -13.42 -55.32 -7.69
CA ILE A 729 -14.39 -54.23 -7.91
C ILE A 729 -15.64 -54.58 -7.10
N LEU A 730 -16.26 -53.61 -6.42
CA LEU A 730 -17.73 -53.47 -6.38
C LEU A 730 -18.18 -52.16 -5.71
N SER A 731 -19.30 -51.63 -6.21
CA SER A 731 -20.10 -50.51 -5.68
C SER A 731 -21.54 -50.70 -6.19
N PRO A 732 -22.54 -49.86 -5.84
CA PRO A 732 -22.59 -48.79 -4.83
C PRO A 732 -23.77 -49.00 -3.86
N SER A 733 -24.05 -48.02 -2.97
CA SER A 733 -25.41 -47.82 -2.44
C SER A 733 -25.77 -46.33 -2.39
N LYS A 734 -27.06 -46.01 -2.52
CA LYS A 734 -27.59 -44.64 -2.54
C LYS A 734 -28.59 -44.45 -1.39
N ALA A 735 -28.37 -43.43 -0.57
CA ALA A 735 -29.40 -42.83 0.27
C ALA A 735 -29.26 -41.30 0.18
N SER A 736 -30.34 -40.60 -0.20
CA SER A 736 -30.29 -39.18 -0.54
C SER A 736 -30.92 -38.30 0.53
N GLN A 737 -30.25 -37.21 0.92
CA GLN A 737 -30.91 -36.09 1.59
C GLN A 737 -30.51 -34.77 0.93
N LYS A 738 -31.50 -33.95 0.57
CA LYS A 738 -31.30 -32.73 -0.23
C LYS A 738 -30.80 -31.57 0.62
N ARG A 739 -29.83 -30.82 0.10
CA ARG A 739 -29.71 -29.38 0.34
C ARG A 739 -29.57 -28.67 -1.02
N PHE A 740 -30.12 -27.46 -1.09
CA PHE A 740 -30.10 -26.66 -2.32
C PHE A 740 -28.69 -26.12 -2.58
N SER A 741 -28.26 -26.19 -3.84
CA SER A 741 -27.23 -25.32 -4.38
C SER A 741 -27.94 -24.37 -5.37
N ILE A 742 -27.77 -23.07 -5.17
CA ILE A 742 -28.18 -22.03 -6.12
C ILE A 742 -26.94 -21.21 -6.43
N PHE A 743 -26.73 -20.94 -7.71
CA PHE A 743 -25.61 -20.15 -8.20
C PHE A 743 -25.76 -18.69 -7.76
N ASP A 744 -24.70 -18.10 -7.21
CA ASP A 744 -24.34 -16.73 -7.60
C ASP A 744 -22.82 -16.54 -7.57
N GLY A 745 -22.27 -16.24 -8.74
CA GLY A 745 -20.82 -16.18 -9.00
C GLY A 745 -20.47 -15.91 -10.46
N ALA A 746 -21.38 -16.22 -11.40
CA ALA A 746 -21.22 -15.89 -12.82
C ALA A 746 -21.58 -14.42 -13.15
N ASN A 747 -22.45 -13.79 -12.36
CA ASN A 747 -23.08 -12.51 -12.71
C ASN A 747 -22.12 -11.30 -12.72
N LEU A 748 -21.19 -11.17 -11.77
CA LEU A 748 -20.30 -9.98 -11.70
C LEU A 748 -19.40 -9.86 -12.93
N ASN A 749 -18.86 -10.97 -13.43
CA ASN A 749 -17.97 -10.96 -14.60
C ASN A 749 -18.75 -10.70 -15.90
N ALA A 750 -19.98 -11.18 -16.01
CA ALA A 750 -20.89 -10.83 -17.10
C ALA A 750 -21.26 -9.32 -17.06
N ALA A 751 -21.59 -8.78 -15.88
CA ALA A 751 -21.94 -7.37 -15.70
C ALA A 751 -20.78 -6.42 -16.03
N LYS A 752 -19.55 -6.73 -15.58
CA LYS A 752 -18.34 -5.96 -15.92
C LYS A 752 -18.06 -6.00 -17.44
N LYS A 753 -18.11 -7.18 -18.08
CA LYS A 753 -17.96 -7.29 -19.55
C LYS A 753 -19.08 -6.56 -20.31
N MET A 754 -20.32 -6.58 -19.83
CA MET A 754 -21.42 -5.80 -20.42
C MET A 754 -21.16 -4.28 -20.34
N LYS A 755 -20.74 -3.75 -19.19
CA LYS A 755 -20.42 -2.31 -19.04
C LYS A 755 -19.30 -1.87 -20.01
N VAL A 756 -18.23 -2.67 -20.14
CA VAL A 756 -17.14 -2.39 -21.11
C VAL A 756 -17.64 -2.49 -22.56
N SER A 757 -18.46 -3.49 -22.91
CA SER A 757 -19.00 -3.61 -24.27
C SER A 757 -19.89 -2.43 -24.67
N ARG A 758 -20.71 -1.90 -23.75
CA ARG A 758 -21.53 -0.70 -23.99
C ARG A 758 -20.70 0.57 -24.17
N LEU A 759 -19.51 0.65 -23.56
CA LEU A 759 -18.56 1.75 -23.77
C LEU A 759 -17.84 1.63 -25.13
N LYS A 760 -17.33 0.44 -25.49
CA LYS A 760 -16.79 0.18 -26.84
C LYS A 760 -17.86 0.48 -27.91
N GLN A 761 -19.12 0.12 -27.68
CA GLN A 761 -20.23 0.41 -28.60
C GLN A 761 -20.52 1.91 -28.75
N LYS A 762 -20.41 2.72 -27.69
CA LYS A 762 -20.50 4.20 -27.80
C LYS A 762 -19.36 4.81 -28.64
N ALA A 763 -18.14 4.27 -28.54
CA ALA A 763 -17.03 4.69 -29.39
C ALA A 763 -17.25 4.28 -30.85
N GLN A 764 -17.74 3.05 -31.08
CA GLN A 764 -18.15 2.57 -32.41
C GLN A 764 -19.22 3.48 -33.04
N ASP A 765 -20.24 3.86 -32.26
CA ASP A 765 -21.30 4.80 -32.65
C ASP A 765 -20.73 6.16 -33.09
N HIS A 766 -19.73 6.70 -32.38
CA HIS A 766 -19.12 7.98 -32.75
C HIS A 766 -18.36 7.92 -34.09
N ILE A 767 -17.63 6.82 -34.34
CA ILE A 767 -16.97 6.56 -35.62
C ILE A 767 -18.01 6.37 -36.73
N TYR A 768 -19.07 5.58 -36.47
CA TYR A 768 -20.16 5.32 -37.41
C TYR A 768 -20.92 6.60 -37.77
N ARG A 769 -21.17 7.50 -36.81
CA ARG A 769 -21.74 8.83 -37.04
C ARG A 769 -20.84 9.71 -37.92
N LYS A 770 -19.52 9.77 -37.65
CA LYS A 770 -18.56 10.48 -38.53
C LYS A 770 -18.58 9.92 -39.94
N MET A 771 -18.66 8.59 -40.09
CA MET A 771 -18.74 7.92 -41.40
C MET A 771 -20.03 8.26 -42.17
N ILE A 772 -21.19 8.27 -41.50
CA ILE A 772 -22.49 8.66 -42.10
C ILE A 772 -22.43 10.13 -42.58
N VAL A 773 -21.93 11.04 -41.74
CA VAL A 773 -21.79 12.47 -42.11
C VAL A 773 -20.83 12.62 -43.30
N GLY A 774 -19.69 11.93 -43.29
CA GLY A 774 -18.72 11.96 -44.38
C GLY A 774 -19.22 11.34 -45.69
N ALA A 775 -20.12 10.35 -45.63
CA ALA A 775 -20.77 9.78 -46.80
C ALA A 775 -21.80 10.74 -47.40
N VAL A 776 -22.69 11.30 -46.58
CA VAL A 776 -23.75 12.24 -46.99
C VAL A 776 -23.18 13.53 -47.60
N SER A 777 -22.14 14.10 -46.99
CA SER A 777 -21.49 15.31 -47.52
C SER A 777 -20.91 15.13 -48.93
N LYS A 778 -20.51 13.91 -49.33
CA LYS A 778 -19.96 13.63 -50.68
C LYS A 778 -21.00 13.71 -51.80
N PHE A 779 -22.31 13.60 -51.50
CA PHE A 779 -23.39 13.64 -52.51
C PHE A 779 -24.13 14.99 -52.55
N GLY A 780 -23.63 16.00 -51.82
CA GLY A 780 -24.17 17.36 -51.77
C GLY A 780 -24.78 17.75 -50.43
N GLY A 781 -24.63 16.93 -49.38
CA GLY A 781 -25.23 17.15 -48.06
C GLY A 781 -26.62 16.53 -47.91
N PRO A 782 -27.17 16.53 -46.68
CA PRO A 782 -28.37 15.77 -46.34
C PRO A 782 -29.62 16.31 -47.04
N CYS A 783 -30.51 15.41 -47.45
CA CYS A 783 -31.81 15.75 -48.01
C CYS A 783 -32.67 16.48 -46.95
N LYS A 784 -33.27 17.62 -47.32
CA LYS A 784 -34.10 18.45 -46.41
C LYS A 784 -35.57 18.48 -46.82
N SER A 785 -35.89 18.15 -48.07
CA SER A 785 -37.22 18.12 -48.65
C SER A 785 -37.43 16.87 -49.51
N LYS A 786 -38.69 16.55 -49.86
CA LYS A 786 -39.00 15.45 -50.80
C LYS A 786 -38.36 15.64 -52.19
N GLN A 787 -38.21 16.89 -52.65
CA GLN A 787 -37.54 17.21 -53.91
C GLN A 787 -36.02 16.94 -53.86
N ASP A 788 -35.36 17.10 -52.71
CA ASP A 788 -33.93 16.81 -52.60
C ASP A 788 -33.64 15.32 -52.85
N VAL A 789 -34.55 14.44 -52.42
CA VAL A 789 -34.47 13.00 -52.71
C VAL A 789 -34.60 12.73 -54.22
N GLU A 790 -35.39 13.51 -54.94
CA GLU A 790 -35.56 13.39 -56.39
C GLU A 790 -34.31 13.92 -57.11
N ARG A 791 -33.79 15.09 -56.71
CA ARG A 791 -32.51 15.64 -57.20
C ARG A 791 -31.34 14.67 -56.94
N LEU A 792 -31.32 14.00 -55.78
CA LEU A 792 -30.32 12.98 -55.42
C LEU A 792 -30.44 11.74 -56.31
N LEU A 793 -31.65 11.24 -56.57
CA LEU A 793 -31.86 10.09 -57.45
C LEU A 793 -31.48 10.40 -58.91
N THR A 794 -31.80 11.60 -59.43
CA THR A 794 -31.36 12.03 -60.77
C THR A 794 -29.84 12.17 -60.86
N ARG A 795 -29.16 12.63 -59.79
CA ARG A 795 -27.68 12.64 -59.71
C ARG A 795 -27.04 11.24 -59.69
N LEU A 796 -27.82 10.21 -59.33
CA LEU A 796 -27.37 8.82 -59.26
C LEU A 796 -27.85 8.00 -60.48
N GLU A 797 -28.50 8.63 -61.46
CA GLU A 797 -29.01 7.98 -62.66
C GLU A 797 -27.84 7.38 -63.49
N GLY A 798 -27.93 6.09 -63.79
CA GLY A 798 -26.82 5.29 -64.36
C GLY A 798 -25.91 4.60 -63.34
N SER A 799 -26.05 4.85 -62.03
CA SER A 799 -25.32 4.12 -60.98
C SER A 799 -25.86 2.69 -60.79
N SER A 800 -25.04 1.78 -60.24
CA SER A 800 -25.49 0.42 -59.93
C SER A 800 -26.55 0.41 -58.82
N HIS A 801 -27.55 -0.46 -58.93
CA HIS A 801 -28.67 -0.55 -57.98
C HIS A 801 -28.19 -0.78 -56.52
N ALA A 802 -27.06 -1.46 -56.32
CA ALA A 802 -26.44 -1.62 -55.01
C ALA A 802 -25.86 -0.29 -54.45
N HIS A 803 -25.26 0.54 -55.30
CA HIS A 803 -24.72 1.84 -54.91
C HIS A 803 -25.83 2.82 -54.53
N ILE A 804 -26.88 2.94 -55.36
CA ILE A 804 -28.04 3.80 -55.08
C ILE A 804 -28.68 3.42 -53.74
N ARG A 805 -28.82 2.11 -53.48
CA ARG A 805 -29.37 1.60 -52.21
C ARG A 805 -28.55 2.01 -50.99
N GLU A 806 -27.22 2.00 -51.07
CA GLU A 806 -26.38 2.39 -49.93
C GLU A 806 -26.36 3.92 -49.71
N VAL A 807 -26.43 4.74 -50.77
CA VAL A 807 -26.56 6.20 -50.62
C VAL A 807 -27.88 6.56 -49.93
N ILE A 808 -29.00 5.95 -50.35
CA ILE A 808 -30.31 6.15 -49.68
C ILE A 808 -30.30 5.57 -48.24
N ARG A 809 -29.53 4.50 -47.98
CA ARG A 809 -29.30 3.98 -46.61
C ARG A 809 -28.59 5.00 -45.73
N CYS A 810 -27.55 5.66 -46.25
CA CYS A 810 -26.81 6.70 -45.55
C CYS A 810 -27.70 7.91 -45.21
N GLU A 811 -28.55 8.37 -46.12
CA GLU A 811 -29.54 9.43 -45.86
C GLU A 811 -30.54 9.04 -44.75
N LEU A 812 -31.16 7.85 -44.84
CA LEU A 812 -32.06 7.34 -43.80
C LEU A 812 -31.36 7.24 -42.42
N ASN A 813 -30.11 6.78 -42.40
CA ASN A 813 -29.29 6.73 -41.20
C ASN A 813 -28.87 8.12 -40.69
N TYR A 814 -28.72 9.13 -41.57
CA TYR A 814 -28.44 10.51 -41.17
C TYR A 814 -29.67 11.13 -40.47
N GLN A 815 -30.86 10.99 -41.06
CA GLN A 815 -32.12 11.45 -40.47
C GLN A 815 -32.36 10.80 -39.09
N LYS A 816 -32.05 9.50 -38.96
CA LYS A 816 -32.23 8.73 -37.72
C LYS A 816 -31.17 9.00 -36.65
N SER A 817 -29.89 8.96 -37.01
CA SER A 817 -28.77 8.86 -36.06
C SER A 817 -27.96 10.15 -35.89
N ILE A 818 -28.10 11.12 -36.81
CA ILE A 818 -27.47 12.44 -36.73
C ILE A 818 -28.51 13.51 -36.34
N LEU A 819 -29.62 13.58 -37.08
CA LEU A 819 -30.71 14.53 -36.79
C LEU A 819 -31.69 14.05 -35.72
N GLY A 820 -31.59 12.79 -35.28
CA GLY A 820 -32.37 12.26 -34.15
C GLY A 820 -33.88 12.16 -34.40
N SER A 821 -34.31 12.06 -35.66
CA SER A 821 -35.73 12.02 -36.03
C SER A 821 -36.44 10.85 -35.35
N ARG A 822 -37.57 11.15 -34.68
CA ARG A 822 -38.35 10.20 -33.89
C ARG A 822 -39.48 9.51 -34.67
N ASP A 823 -39.51 9.63 -36.00
CA ASP A 823 -40.53 8.95 -36.81
C ASP A 823 -40.39 7.43 -36.68
N LYS A 824 -41.50 6.77 -36.35
CA LYS A 824 -41.59 5.31 -36.21
C LYS A 824 -41.29 4.58 -37.53
N LYS A 825 -41.51 5.21 -38.68
CA LYS A 825 -41.18 4.66 -40.02
C LYS A 825 -39.69 4.34 -40.16
N LEU A 826 -38.80 5.13 -39.54
CA LEU A 826 -37.35 4.89 -39.55
C LEU A 826 -36.92 3.60 -38.81
N ASN A 827 -37.84 2.90 -38.14
CA ASN A 827 -37.58 1.60 -37.51
C ASN A 827 -38.01 0.40 -38.35
N HIS A 828 -38.76 0.60 -39.43
CA HIS A 828 -39.30 -0.47 -40.29
C HIS A 828 -39.03 -0.17 -41.76
N ILE A 829 -37.74 -0.05 -42.10
CA ILE A 829 -37.28 0.17 -43.48
C ILE A 829 -37.44 -1.14 -44.27
N GLY A 830 -38.16 -1.08 -45.39
CA GLY A 830 -38.39 -2.23 -46.27
C GLY A 830 -37.14 -2.71 -47.00
N PHE A 831 -37.21 -3.90 -47.60
CA PHE A 831 -36.05 -4.50 -48.27
C PHE A 831 -35.83 -3.97 -49.71
N SER A 832 -36.84 -3.40 -50.37
CA SER A 832 -36.70 -2.87 -51.73
C SER A 832 -36.13 -1.44 -51.73
N LEU A 833 -35.45 -1.06 -52.82
CA LEU A 833 -34.95 0.31 -53.01
C LEU A 833 -36.10 1.33 -53.02
N ASN A 834 -37.24 0.96 -53.61
CA ASN A 834 -38.42 1.82 -53.65
C ASN A 834 -38.97 2.05 -52.24
N ASP A 835 -39.01 1.02 -51.38
CA ASP A 835 -39.46 1.12 -49.99
C ASP A 835 -38.60 2.12 -49.20
N MET A 836 -37.28 2.07 -49.42
CA MET A 836 -36.30 2.97 -48.81
C MET A 836 -36.50 4.42 -49.28
N VAL A 837 -36.70 4.63 -50.58
CA VAL A 837 -36.97 5.95 -51.18
C VAL A 837 -38.31 6.53 -50.70
N THR A 838 -39.38 5.73 -50.65
CA THR A 838 -40.68 6.18 -50.11
C THR A 838 -40.59 6.49 -48.62
N THR A 839 -39.85 5.69 -47.84
CA THR A 839 -39.61 5.96 -46.41
C THR A 839 -38.87 7.29 -46.21
N LEU A 840 -37.84 7.56 -47.02
CA LEU A 840 -37.08 8.82 -46.94
C LEU A 840 -37.94 10.03 -47.36
N LYS A 841 -38.72 9.90 -48.45
CA LYS A 841 -39.68 10.93 -48.87
C LYS A 841 -40.80 11.14 -47.86
N ASP A 842 -41.21 10.14 -47.07
CA ASP A 842 -42.27 10.28 -46.07
C ASP A 842 -41.81 11.01 -44.80
N VAL A 843 -40.54 10.86 -44.43
CA VAL A 843 -39.93 11.50 -43.24
C VAL A 843 -39.57 12.97 -43.50
N LEU A 844 -39.42 13.38 -44.77
CA LEU A 844 -39.04 14.74 -45.16
C LEU A 844 -40.26 15.63 -45.50
N PRO A 845 -40.21 16.93 -45.18
CA PRO A 845 -41.28 17.87 -45.47
C PRO A 845 -41.41 18.19 -46.97
N ASN A 846 -42.60 18.65 -47.36
CA ASN A 846 -42.78 19.40 -48.60
C ASN A 846 -42.18 20.81 -48.44
N GLU A 847 -41.64 21.36 -49.53
CA GLU A 847 -41.04 22.69 -49.57
C GLU A 847 -42.10 23.78 -49.29
N ARG A 848 -41.80 24.74 -48.41
CA ARG A 848 -42.65 25.91 -48.20
C ARG A 848 -42.30 26.96 -49.25
N VAL A 849 -43.21 27.22 -50.19
CA VAL A 849 -43.12 28.37 -51.09
C VAL A 849 -43.19 29.64 -50.25
N ILE A 850 -42.09 30.37 -50.15
CA ILE A 850 -42.05 31.68 -49.49
C ILE A 850 -42.59 32.71 -50.49
N VAL A 851 -43.86 33.09 -50.33
CA VAL A 851 -44.44 34.23 -51.03
C VAL A 851 -43.99 35.51 -50.31
N THR A 852 -43.09 36.26 -50.94
CA THR A 852 -42.70 37.60 -50.48
C THR A 852 -43.52 38.67 -51.19
N SER A 853 -44.23 39.49 -50.41
CA SER A 853 -44.86 40.75 -50.85
C SER A 853 -44.82 41.78 -49.71
N PRO A 854 -44.70 43.09 -49.98
CA PRO A 854 -43.89 43.97 -49.11
C PRO A 854 -44.63 45.14 -48.44
N SER A 855 -44.11 45.55 -47.28
CA SER A 855 -44.38 46.82 -46.58
C SER A 855 -43.42 46.93 -45.38
N GLU A 856 -42.84 48.07 -44.98
CA GLU A 856 -42.76 49.41 -45.59
C GLU A 856 -41.54 50.17 -45.00
N ASN A 857 -41.17 51.33 -45.54
CA ASN A 857 -39.94 52.05 -45.17
C ASN A 857 -40.09 52.96 -43.95
N VAL A 858 -38.97 53.20 -43.24
CA VAL A 858 -38.63 54.48 -42.59
C VAL A 858 -37.13 54.75 -42.83
N LEU A 859 -36.78 55.93 -43.37
CA LEU A 859 -35.40 56.46 -43.43
C LEU A 859 -35.10 57.19 -42.10
N GLU A 860 -33.89 57.52 -41.65
CA GLU A 860 -32.81 58.37 -42.20
C GLU A 860 -31.50 58.04 -41.41
N GLU A 861 -30.28 58.49 -41.69
CA GLU A 861 -29.73 59.56 -42.53
C GLU A 861 -28.26 59.22 -42.96
N THR A 862 -27.59 60.07 -43.74
CA THR A 862 -26.24 59.87 -44.35
C THR A 862 -25.52 61.22 -44.56
N PRO A 863 -24.23 61.32 -44.97
CA PRO A 863 -23.04 60.44 -44.86
C PRO A 863 -21.79 61.22 -44.34
N THR A 864 -20.56 60.66 -44.44
CA THR A 864 -19.36 61.47 -44.78
C THR A 864 -18.22 60.61 -45.38
N GLU A 865 -17.36 61.23 -46.20
CA GLU A 865 -16.16 60.66 -46.86
C GLU A 865 -14.88 61.40 -46.40
N THR A 866 -13.61 61.02 -46.70
CA THR A 866 -12.98 59.94 -47.52
C THR A 866 -11.70 59.47 -46.73
N SER A 867 -10.57 58.88 -47.19
CA SER A 867 -9.97 58.47 -48.47
C SER A 867 -8.99 57.27 -48.30
N SER A 868 -8.61 56.65 -49.43
CA SER A 868 -7.39 55.83 -49.64
C SER A 868 -6.09 56.70 -49.67
N PRO A 869 -4.83 56.19 -49.79
CA PRO A 869 -4.39 54.87 -50.30
C PRO A 869 -3.15 54.18 -49.67
N ASP A 870 -2.81 52.99 -50.22
CA ASP A 870 -1.49 52.30 -50.24
C ASP A 870 -0.39 53.12 -51.00
N PRO A 871 0.89 52.68 -51.25
CA PRO A 871 1.48 51.32 -51.10
C PRO A 871 2.99 51.22 -50.71
N GLN A 872 3.54 49.97 -50.78
CA GLN A 872 4.96 49.58 -50.99
C GLN A 872 5.99 49.89 -49.86
N SER A 873 7.16 49.25 -49.70
CA SER A 873 7.81 47.99 -50.16
C SER A 873 9.29 48.21 -50.55
N THR A 874 10.22 47.94 -49.63
CA THR A 874 11.64 47.58 -49.88
C THR A 874 12.12 46.74 -48.69
N ALA A 875 12.77 45.57 -48.78
CA ALA A 875 13.85 45.08 -49.66
C ALA A 875 15.26 45.46 -49.18
N ALA A 876 15.82 44.62 -48.31
CA ALA A 876 17.24 44.41 -48.03
C ALA A 876 17.40 42.98 -47.46
#